data_AF-A0A074RFH5-F1
#
_entry.id   AF-A0A074RFH5-F1
#
_cell.length_a   1.000
_cell.length_b   1.000
_cell.length_c   1.000
_cell.angle_alpha   90.00
_cell.angle_beta   90.00
_cell.angle_gamma   90.00
#
_symmetry.space_group_name_H-M   'P 1'
#
loop_
_entity.id
_entity.type
_entity.pdbx_description
1 polymer ?
#
loop_
_entity_poly.entity_id
_entity_poly.type
_entity_poly.pdbx_seq_one_letter_code
_entity_poly.pdbx_strand_id
1 'polypeptide(L)'
;MYPPLKSILGTFGFLGAVIAQSYVEPPTFLGQLSRPVVPYTFRPTKVHSTNGTVANAEGLVQHSGPSGRNGTFPSTTLSPNSSIILDFTLNVGGYPVFDFASGASGNGATIRYTVSESLAALEPGVGDGFAFKGNPSARFRFEVIPVSEWGGRWIGTGVQGGQRFILIEHVAGAVDVSINEVGFQAATDVTPIADLPGSFNSSDGYLNELWATGARTVQLGCTSKGSLTPAWHVSAIGTLIESKNVAIHQKSQSWGQIDFSLSLYIISGSTFTVNKGSPYEPSAGAAEFTLTVGKNGTGTFSRFSGSSIDLPSGALTTGKWHSVKFSVRGDSNETMAVSIDGVKVGSISYDGISSAGPLGLTAGTDTAVIVKDLLVQDTNGTALYFNSLTTQSALEDFAAGTNNYAVCFDGAKRDRAVWAGDFSIFGPTIFYSTANTEAVAGSLLLFTGVQDAQGQISSAISASVVPSEVPTNDWEGGSFFPMMYAIASVNAWYEWYRYTGDTRFISTWWPAIKRDIDYGLSFLDQQTGLITTPNFESFDFNYYDGPSPGTHIGANSIVVWALRNAALISDSLGDSMASGYRETANNIEKAVNERLFSNSTGAYMLFEDDTPVGMSQDGNSYAILSGIASASSAPSSAGAVIEAMRSLNTPFGPLSFANTSRFLPIVSPYASGFHTWAAFEAGKDDEAISLMRTIWKNQTDVNNPWHTGMTWEFINGTTGEPYRPNFSSQAHGWGSAPTWQLSQYVLGVAPATPGYST
;
A
#
# COMPACT_ATOMS: atom_id res chain seq x y z
N MET A 1 56.03 -1.80 42.95
CA MET A 1 56.00 -1.20 44.31
C MET A 1 54.89 -0.14 44.30
N TYR A 2 53.71 -0.48 44.84
CA TYR A 2 52.63 0.48 45.18
C TYR A 2 53.07 1.32 46.42
N PRO A 3 52.42 2.43 46.88
CA PRO A 3 51.21 3.20 46.48
C PRO A 3 51.46 4.76 46.63
N PRO A 4 50.57 5.70 47.07
CA PRO A 4 49.09 5.86 47.13
C PRO A 4 48.52 7.25 46.65
N LEU A 5 47.17 7.34 46.68
CA LEU A 5 46.24 8.46 46.45
C LEU A 5 46.50 9.78 47.22
N LYS A 6 46.09 10.94 46.65
CA LYS A 6 44.92 11.77 47.08
C LYS A 6 44.79 13.16 46.41
N SER A 7 43.70 13.30 45.65
CA SER A 7 42.67 14.36 45.66
C SER A 7 43.01 15.85 45.40
N ILE A 8 42.23 16.49 44.51
CA ILE A 8 41.18 17.48 44.86
C ILE A 8 40.37 17.86 43.61
N LEU A 9 39.08 18.08 43.85
CA LEU A 9 38.03 18.49 42.93
C LEU A 9 38.33 19.80 42.17
N GLY A 10 37.82 19.88 40.94
CA GLY A 10 37.64 21.13 40.19
C GLY A 10 36.46 20.97 39.21
N THR A 11 35.40 21.72 39.51
CA THR A 11 34.02 21.62 39.00
C THR A 11 33.85 22.33 37.64
N PHE A 12 33.18 21.66 36.71
CA PHE A 12 32.29 22.12 35.63
C PHE A 12 32.65 23.34 34.73
N GLY A 13 32.76 23.05 33.43
CA GLY A 13 32.33 23.93 32.34
C GLY A 13 31.34 23.18 31.45
N PHE A 14 30.09 23.62 31.44
CA PHE A 14 29.02 23.12 30.57
C PHE A 14 29.34 23.42 29.10
N LEU A 15 29.56 22.38 28.29
CA LEU A 15 29.28 22.41 26.86
C LEU A 15 28.52 21.13 26.51
N GLY A 16 27.30 21.29 26.01
CA GLY A 16 26.50 20.21 25.46
C GLY A 16 27.18 19.66 24.22
N ALA A 17 27.89 18.54 24.38
CA ALA A 17 28.35 17.73 23.27
C ALA A 17 27.18 16.84 22.83
N VAL A 18 26.59 17.15 21.68
CA VAL A 18 25.87 16.14 20.89
C VAL A 18 26.95 15.16 20.43
N ILE A 19 27.09 14.06 21.18
CA ILE A 19 27.97 12.97 20.79
C ILE A 19 27.28 12.27 19.62
N ALA A 20 27.82 12.45 18.42
CA ALA A 20 27.50 11.64 17.25
C ALA A 20 27.54 10.16 17.67
N GLN A 21 26.40 9.48 17.61
CA GLN A 21 26.39 8.02 17.59
C GLN A 21 27.23 7.62 16.39
N SER A 22 28.32 6.87 16.65
CA SER A 22 29.13 6.29 15.59
C SER A 22 28.24 5.38 14.76
N TYR A 23 27.81 5.87 13.61
CA TYR A 23 27.29 5.03 12.55
C TYR A 23 28.43 4.09 12.14
N VAL A 24 28.34 2.84 12.58
CA VAL A 24 29.19 1.79 12.06
C VAL A 24 28.57 1.46 10.72
N GLU A 25 29.32 1.69 9.62
CA GLU A 25 28.91 1.17 8.32
C GLU A 25 28.52 -0.30 8.51
N PRO A 26 27.32 -0.73 8.06
CA PRO A 26 26.98 -2.14 8.12
C PRO A 26 28.12 -2.92 7.47
N PRO A 27 28.64 -3.98 8.11
CA PRO A 27 29.75 -4.72 7.55
C PRO A 27 29.39 -5.13 6.12
N THR A 28 30.29 -4.88 5.15
CA THR A 28 30.22 -5.37 3.77
C THR A 28 30.38 -6.90 3.72
N PHE A 29 29.59 -7.60 4.52
CA PHE A 29 29.56 -9.04 4.65
C PHE A 29 28.20 -9.52 4.16
N LEU A 30 28.22 -10.44 3.20
CA LEU A 30 27.16 -10.80 2.25
C LEU A 30 27.16 -9.82 1.08
N GLY A 31 27.80 -10.23 -0.02
CA GLY A 31 28.03 -9.42 -1.22
C GLY A 31 26.79 -8.67 -1.67
N GLN A 32 27.00 -7.51 -2.30
CA GLN A 32 25.97 -6.68 -2.90
C GLN A 32 24.82 -7.57 -3.39
N LEU A 33 23.70 -7.46 -2.67
CA LEU A 33 22.47 -8.20 -2.95
C LEU A 33 22.21 -8.12 -4.46
N SER A 34 21.76 -9.22 -5.06
CA SER A 34 21.32 -9.22 -6.45
C SER A 34 20.08 -8.34 -6.58
N ARG A 35 20.31 -7.03 -6.73
CA ARG A 35 19.29 -6.05 -7.08
C ARG A 35 18.98 -6.23 -8.57
N PRO A 36 17.74 -6.02 -9.00
CA PRO A 36 17.48 -5.80 -10.41
C PRO A 36 18.34 -4.61 -10.84
N VAL A 37 19.27 -4.83 -11.76
CA VAL A 37 20.05 -3.74 -12.34
C VAL A 37 19.11 -3.00 -13.28
N VAL A 38 18.41 -2.00 -12.77
CA VAL A 38 17.65 -1.08 -13.61
C VAL A 38 18.60 0.01 -14.07
N PRO A 39 18.88 0.16 -15.38
CA PRO A 39 19.91 1.06 -15.87
C PRO A 39 19.53 2.54 -15.79
N TYR A 40 18.27 2.84 -15.45
CA TYR A 40 17.73 4.20 -15.50
C TYR A 40 17.48 4.79 -14.12
N THR A 41 17.77 6.09 -14.00
CA THR A 41 17.50 6.90 -12.81
C THR A 41 16.62 8.07 -13.20
N PHE A 42 15.50 8.25 -12.51
CA PHE A 42 14.76 9.51 -12.52
C PHE A 42 15.57 10.53 -11.74
N ARG A 43 15.90 11.68 -12.34
CA ARG A 43 16.56 12.77 -11.65
C ARG A 43 15.70 14.03 -11.70
N PRO A 44 15.90 14.98 -10.78
CA PRO A 44 15.11 16.19 -10.74
C PRO A 44 15.25 17.02 -12.01
N THR A 45 14.19 17.77 -12.30
CA THR A 45 14.11 18.61 -13.49
C THR A 45 14.29 20.08 -13.20
N LYS A 46 14.07 20.48 -11.94
CA LYS A 46 14.08 21.88 -11.51
C LYS A 46 14.55 21.98 -10.06
N VAL A 47 15.26 23.07 -9.75
CA VAL A 47 15.41 23.53 -8.38
C VAL A 47 14.14 24.29 -8.00
N HIS A 48 13.44 23.84 -6.97
CA HIS A 48 12.26 24.55 -6.46
C HIS A 48 12.67 25.70 -5.56
N SER A 49 13.53 25.42 -4.56
CA SER A 49 14.04 26.44 -3.64
C SER A 49 15.32 25.98 -2.95
N THR A 50 16.08 26.94 -2.42
CA THR A 50 17.26 26.72 -1.59
C THR A 50 17.14 27.51 -0.29
N ASN A 51 17.73 27.01 0.78
CA ASN A 51 17.88 27.72 2.05
C ASN A 51 19.34 27.61 2.52
N GLY A 52 19.88 28.68 3.10
CA GLY A 52 21.30 28.76 3.47
C GLY A 52 22.22 28.98 2.25
N THR A 53 23.43 28.42 2.31
CA THR A 53 24.45 28.56 1.26
C THR A 53 24.52 27.28 0.43
N VAL A 54 23.97 27.35 -0.79
CA VAL A 54 23.99 26.26 -1.78
C VAL A 54 24.69 26.75 -3.04
N ALA A 55 25.87 26.22 -3.34
CA ALA A 55 26.63 26.56 -4.54
C ALA A 55 26.25 25.63 -5.69
N ASN A 56 26.05 26.21 -6.88
CA ASN A 56 25.70 25.50 -8.11
C ASN A 56 24.46 24.60 -7.96
N ALA A 57 23.35 25.10 -7.39
CA ALA A 57 22.12 24.33 -7.15
C ALA A 57 21.62 23.52 -8.37
N GLU A 58 21.73 24.10 -9.56
CA GLU A 58 21.37 23.49 -10.85
C GLU A 58 22.26 22.29 -11.25
N GLY A 59 23.34 22.00 -10.50
CA GLY A 59 24.18 20.83 -10.74
C GLY A 59 23.45 19.50 -10.58
N LEU A 60 22.33 19.49 -9.84
CA LEU A 60 21.53 18.28 -9.59
C LEU A 60 20.33 18.10 -10.53
N VAL A 61 20.11 19.03 -11.47
CA VAL A 61 18.95 18.95 -12.38
C VAL A 61 19.36 18.47 -13.78
N GLN A 62 18.44 17.80 -14.46
CA GLN A 62 18.60 17.40 -15.87
C GLN A 62 17.25 17.49 -16.61
N HIS A 63 17.27 17.23 -17.92
CA HIS A 63 16.04 17.09 -18.69
C HIS A 63 15.14 15.98 -18.15
N SER A 64 13.83 16.14 -18.34
CA SER A 64 12.79 15.26 -17.82
C SER A 64 12.94 13.82 -18.30
N GLY A 65 12.63 12.89 -17.39
CA GLY A 65 12.55 11.47 -17.67
C GLY A 65 13.71 10.65 -17.08
N PRO A 66 13.55 9.32 -17.08
CA PRO A 66 14.56 8.40 -16.61
C PRO A 66 15.70 8.31 -17.65
N SER A 67 16.95 8.37 -17.19
CA SER A 67 18.11 8.28 -18.09
C SER A 67 19.24 7.44 -17.50
N GLY A 68 20.06 6.87 -18.38
CA GLY A 68 21.26 6.13 -17.99
C GLY A 68 22.30 7.01 -17.30
N ARG A 69 23.28 6.40 -16.64
CA ARG A 69 24.40 7.13 -16.02
C ARG A 69 25.57 7.23 -17.00
N ASN A 70 25.50 8.18 -17.92
CA ASN A 70 26.57 8.44 -18.90
C ASN A 70 27.15 9.85 -18.72
N GLY A 71 28.47 9.96 -18.69
CA GLY A 71 29.19 11.24 -18.62
C GLY A 71 29.55 11.71 -17.21
N THR A 72 30.05 12.93 -17.12
CA THR A 72 30.38 13.63 -15.86
C THR A 72 29.19 14.45 -15.40
N PHE A 73 28.82 14.31 -14.13
CA PHE A 73 27.74 15.09 -13.52
C PHE A 73 28.31 16.32 -12.81
N PRO A 74 27.71 17.52 -12.99
CA PRO A 74 28.07 18.69 -12.20
C PRO A 74 27.73 18.48 -10.72
N SER A 75 28.49 19.13 -9.84
CA SER A 75 28.28 19.01 -8.39
C SER A 75 27.52 20.21 -7.84
N THR A 76 26.56 19.96 -6.95
CA THR A 76 25.96 20.97 -6.06
C THR A 76 26.60 20.85 -4.69
N THR A 77 27.00 21.97 -4.09
CA THR A 77 27.65 22.00 -2.77
C THR A 77 26.74 22.64 -1.72
N LEU A 78 26.47 21.94 -0.62
CA LEU A 78 25.67 22.41 0.50
C LEU A 78 26.57 22.70 1.70
N SER A 79 26.55 23.93 2.20
CA SER A 79 27.22 24.27 3.46
C SER A 79 26.43 23.79 4.69
N PRO A 80 27.05 23.71 5.88
CA PRO A 80 26.36 23.40 7.14
C PRO A 80 25.02 24.14 7.30
N ASN A 81 23.96 23.42 7.69
CA ASN A 81 22.60 23.92 7.89
C ASN A 81 21.94 24.51 6.62
N SER A 82 22.39 24.12 5.43
CA SER A 82 21.77 24.51 4.16
C SER A 82 20.88 23.38 3.62
N SER A 83 19.91 23.73 2.79
CA SER A 83 19.00 22.77 2.16
C SER A 83 18.58 23.18 0.75
N ILE A 84 18.13 22.19 -0.02
CA ILE A 84 17.61 22.36 -1.37
C ILE A 84 16.36 21.49 -1.56
N ILE A 85 15.33 22.05 -2.19
CA ILE A 85 14.15 21.32 -2.64
C ILE A 85 14.23 21.20 -4.15
N LEU A 86 14.08 19.97 -4.64
CA LEU A 86 14.14 19.64 -6.05
C LEU A 86 12.80 19.05 -6.52
N ASP A 87 12.41 19.39 -7.75
CA ASP A 87 11.13 19.01 -8.37
C ASP A 87 11.36 18.13 -9.61
N PHE A 88 10.73 16.96 -9.63
CA PHE A 88 10.74 16.00 -10.74
C PHE A 88 9.71 16.33 -11.84
N THR A 89 8.93 17.40 -11.68
CA THR A 89 7.78 17.84 -12.49
C THR A 89 6.57 16.89 -12.44
N LEU A 90 6.80 15.59 -12.27
CA LEU A 90 5.79 14.55 -12.11
C LEU A 90 6.23 13.54 -11.04
N ASN A 91 5.28 12.77 -10.53
CA ASN A 91 5.54 11.70 -9.58
C ASN A 91 6.46 10.62 -10.21
N VAL A 92 7.50 10.25 -9.49
CA VAL A 92 8.45 9.18 -9.84
C VAL A 92 8.59 8.20 -8.69
N GLY A 93 9.12 7.01 -8.95
CA GLY A 93 9.28 5.96 -7.96
C GLY A 93 10.55 5.15 -8.19
N GLY A 94 11.13 4.63 -7.12
CA GLY A 94 12.36 3.84 -7.18
C GLY A 94 13.19 3.88 -5.91
N TYR A 95 14.40 3.35 -5.99
CA TYR A 95 15.38 3.39 -4.92
C TYR A 95 16.08 4.75 -4.89
N PRO A 96 16.06 5.49 -3.77
CA PRO A 96 16.79 6.74 -3.64
C PRO A 96 18.28 6.56 -3.97
N VAL A 97 18.86 7.49 -4.73
CA VAL A 97 20.27 7.49 -5.10
C VAL A 97 20.89 8.84 -4.76
N PHE A 98 22.09 8.81 -4.18
CA PHE A 98 22.95 9.96 -3.96
C PHE A 98 24.37 9.60 -4.43
N ASP A 99 25.02 10.45 -5.21
CA ASP A 99 26.44 10.31 -5.55
C ASP A 99 27.22 11.48 -4.96
N PHE A 100 28.00 11.21 -3.91
CA PHE A 100 28.78 12.24 -3.23
C PHE A 100 30.15 12.41 -3.91
N ALA A 101 30.56 13.66 -4.14
CA ALA A 101 31.88 13.96 -4.68
C ALA A 101 32.98 13.58 -3.69
N SER A 102 34.17 13.24 -4.21
CA SER A 102 35.33 12.99 -3.37
C SER A 102 35.94 14.30 -2.87
N GLY A 103 36.37 14.31 -1.61
CA GLY A 103 37.07 15.44 -1.01
C GLY A 103 36.17 16.37 -0.18
N ALA A 104 36.74 16.80 0.96
CA ALA A 104 36.18 17.71 1.95
C ALA A 104 35.00 17.21 2.82
N SER A 105 35.03 15.98 3.35
CA SER A 105 34.28 15.70 4.59
C SER A 105 34.89 14.61 5.47
N GLY A 106 35.80 15.00 6.37
CA GLY A 106 36.40 14.11 7.38
C GLY A 106 35.77 14.18 8.79
N ASN A 107 34.66 14.92 8.95
CA ASN A 107 34.14 15.31 10.28
C ASN A 107 32.68 14.90 10.54
N GLY A 108 32.25 13.73 10.04
CA GLY A 108 30.91 13.20 10.32
C GLY A 108 29.78 14.05 9.71
N ALA A 109 29.97 14.47 8.45
CA ALA A 109 28.93 15.16 7.71
C ALA A 109 27.75 14.23 7.42
N THR A 110 26.54 14.76 7.52
CA THR A 110 25.31 13.98 7.38
C THR A 110 24.29 14.74 6.56
N ILE A 111 23.79 14.06 5.51
CA ILE A 111 22.67 14.54 4.71
C ILE A 111 21.39 13.84 5.17
N ARG A 112 20.27 14.56 5.23
CA ARG A 112 18.94 13.97 5.32
C ARG A 112 18.20 14.26 4.02
N TYR A 113 17.58 13.25 3.43
CA TYR A 113 16.59 13.47 2.39
C TYR A 113 15.18 13.32 2.96
N THR A 114 14.19 14.01 2.40
CA THR A 114 12.77 13.85 2.71
C THR A 114 11.96 13.98 1.43
N VAL A 115 10.93 13.16 1.23
CA VAL A 115 10.16 13.10 -0.03
C VAL A 115 8.67 13.32 0.17
N SER A 116 8.02 13.86 -0.86
CA SER A 116 6.56 13.93 -0.93
C SER A 116 6.01 13.90 -2.36
N GLU A 117 4.73 13.54 -2.50
CA GLU A 117 4.01 13.66 -3.78
C GLU A 117 3.64 15.11 -4.10
N SER A 118 3.27 15.90 -3.08
CA SER A 118 2.98 17.33 -3.23
C SER A 118 3.84 18.19 -2.31
N LEU A 119 4.17 19.41 -2.75
CA LEU A 119 5.04 20.31 -2.00
C LEU A 119 4.45 20.67 -0.63
N ALA A 120 3.13 20.87 -0.55
CA ALA A 120 2.46 21.20 0.71
C ALA A 120 2.47 20.05 1.73
N ALA A 121 2.68 18.81 1.28
CA ALA A 121 2.87 17.65 2.15
C ALA A 121 4.35 17.38 2.47
N LEU A 122 5.28 18.20 2.00
CA LEU A 122 6.72 18.04 2.25
C LEU A 122 7.11 18.58 3.62
N GLU A 123 6.94 17.77 4.67
CA GLU A 123 7.35 18.12 6.03
C GLU A 123 8.79 17.64 6.32
N PRO A 124 9.76 18.54 6.62
CA PRO A 124 11.16 18.17 6.82
C PRO A 124 11.37 17.08 7.90
N GLY A 125 12.09 16.01 7.54
CA GLY A 125 12.34 14.89 8.44
C GLY A 125 11.12 14.00 8.74
N VAL A 126 10.01 14.20 8.01
CA VAL A 126 8.79 13.40 8.11
C VAL A 126 8.37 12.89 6.73
N GLY A 127 8.16 13.80 5.76
CA GLY A 127 7.63 13.50 4.43
C GLY A 127 6.11 13.29 4.43
N ASP A 128 5.58 12.63 3.39
CA ASP A 128 4.15 12.33 3.27
C ASP A 128 3.83 10.82 3.32
N GLY A 129 2.74 10.44 3.99
CA GLY A 129 2.29 9.06 4.10
C GLY A 129 3.21 8.18 4.95
N PHE A 130 2.79 6.94 5.14
CA PHE A 130 3.57 5.89 5.78
C PHE A 130 3.37 4.59 5.01
N ALA A 131 4.41 3.76 4.94
CA ALA A 131 4.34 2.49 4.23
C ALA A 131 3.47 1.48 5.00
N PHE A 132 2.66 0.71 4.27
CA PHE A 132 1.90 -0.41 4.81
C PHE A 132 2.85 -1.55 5.25
N LYS A 133 2.39 -2.41 6.15
CA LYS A 133 3.19 -3.44 6.86
C LYS A 133 4.01 -4.33 5.93
N GLY A 134 5.16 -4.82 6.42
CA GLY A 134 5.94 -5.90 5.82
C GLY A 134 6.40 -5.70 4.36
N ASN A 135 6.05 -4.57 3.75
CA ASN A 135 6.24 -4.35 2.33
C ASN A 135 7.72 -4.12 2.04
N PRO A 136 8.31 -4.72 0.98
CA PRO A 136 9.66 -4.43 0.50
C PRO A 136 9.81 -3.00 -0.07
N SER A 137 9.53 -2.00 0.77
CA SER A 137 9.55 -0.57 0.49
C SER A 137 10.31 0.17 1.60
N ALA A 138 10.58 1.46 1.41
CA ALA A 138 11.17 2.29 2.45
C ALA A 138 10.17 2.49 3.59
N ARG A 139 10.59 2.25 4.83
CA ARG A 139 9.77 2.44 6.04
C ARG A 139 9.37 3.90 6.23
N PHE A 140 10.33 4.79 6.02
CA PHE A 140 10.17 6.22 6.21
C PHE A 140 10.22 6.96 4.89
N ARG A 141 9.64 8.15 4.86
CA ARG A 141 9.66 9.07 3.71
C ARG A 141 10.83 10.06 3.81
N PHE A 142 11.84 9.67 4.58
CA PHE A 142 13.11 10.35 4.78
C PHE A 142 14.16 9.32 5.21
N GLU A 143 15.43 9.58 4.93
CA GLU A 143 16.54 8.86 5.56
C GLU A 143 17.71 9.80 5.84
N VAL A 144 18.54 9.40 6.80
CA VAL A 144 19.75 10.09 7.21
C VAL A 144 20.95 9.32 6.65
N ILE A 145 21.75 9.99 5.84
CA ILE A 145 22.88 9.44 5.09
C ILE A 145 24.18 10.05 5.65
N PRO A 146 24.98 9.28 6.38
CA PRO A 146 26.35 9.65 6.71
C PRO A 146 27.18 9.75 5.43
N VAL A 147 27.92 10.83 5.25
CA VAL A 147 28.76 11.06 4.08
C VAL A 147 30.18 10.59 4.39
N SER A 148 30.66 9.61 3.65
CA SER A 148 32.03 9.08 3.80
C SER A 148 33.08 10.05 3.25
N GLU A 149 34.30 9.98 3.77
CA GLU A 149 35.39 10.90 3.37
C GLU A 149 35.78 10.77 1.89
N TRP A 150 35.62 9.56 1.35
CA TRP A 150 35.96 9.22 -0.04
C TRP A 150 34.82 9.56 -1.01
N GLY A 151 33.66 9.99 -0.48
CA GLY A 151 32.43 10.13 -1.22
C GLY A 151 31.93 8.79 -1.75
N GLY A 152 31.21 8.84 -2.86
CA GLY A 152 30.72 7.66 -3.56
C GLY A 152 29.20 7.58 -3.62
N ARG A 153 28.75 6.57 -4.34
CA ARG A 153 27.35 6.38 -4.68
C ARG A 153 26.64 5.57 -3.62
N TRP A 154 25.74 6.22 -2.91
CA TRP A 154 24.79 5.62 -1.97
C TRP A 154 23.47 5.31 -2.68
N ILE A 155 22.88 4.17 -2.35
CA ILE A 155 21.58 3.74 -2.86
C ILE A 155 20.77 3.16 -1.71
N GLY A 156 19.59 3.73 -1.47
CA GLY A 156 18.68 3.32 -0.40
C GLY A 156 18.26 1.85 -0.52
N THR A 157 17.96 1.23 0.63
CA THR A 157 17.61 -0.19 0.70
C THR A 157 16.12 -0.47 0.49
N GLY A 158 15.29 0.56 0.40
CA GLY A 158 13.85 0.45 0.19
C GLY A 158 13.38 1.33 -0.97
N VAL A 159 12.36 0.87 -1.68
CA VAL A 159 11.70 1.66 -2.73
C VAL A 159 10.92 2.80 -2.09
N GLN A 160 11.16 4.03 -2.56
CA GLN A 160 10.24 5.15 -2.42
C GLN A 160 9.30 5.14 -3.61
N GLY A 161 8.04 4.80 -3.35
CA GLY A 161 7.14 4.32 -4.39
C GLY A 161 6.53 5.38 -5.30
N GLY A 162 6.27 6.57 -4.77
CA GLY A 162 5.72 7.71 -5.51
C GLY A 162 6.09 9.01 -4.80
N GLN A 163 6.80 9.90 -5.50
CA GLN A 163 7.21 11.22 -5.02
C GLN A 163 7.50 12.16 -6.20
N ARG A 164 7.14 13.43 -6.06
CA ARG A 164 7.49 14.50 -7.01
C ARG A 164 8.55 15.43 -6.44
N PHE A 165 8.61 15.59 -5.13
CA PHE A 165 9.53 16.51 -4.46
C PHE A 165 10.52 15.75 -3.58
N ILE A 166 11.76 16.23 -3.54
CA ILE A 166 12.78 15.80 -2.58
C ILE A 166 13.40 17.03 -1.93
N LEU A 167 13.38 17.09 -0.61
CA LEU A 167 14.14 17.99 0.22
C LEU A 167 15.44 17.31 0.63
N ILE A 168 16.57 18.00 0.47
CA ILE A 168 17.90 17.55 0.87
C ILE A 168 18.45 18.57 1.86
N GLU A 169 18.82 18.11 3.05
CA GLU A 169 19.30 18.95 4.15
C GLU A 169 20.68 18.49 4.61
N HIS A 170 21.60 19.42 4.81
CA HIS A 170 22.85 19.15 5.50
C HIS A 170 22.67 19.36 7.01
N VAL A 171 22.45 18.26 7.74
CA VAL A 171 21.91 18.25 9.11
C VAL A 171 22.97 18.12 10.20
N ALA A 172 24.18 17.67 9.86
CA ALA A 172 25.30 17.60 10.80
C ALA A 172 26.64 17.66 10.06
N GLY A 173 27.69 18.09 10.75
CA GLY A 173 29.03 18.29 10.19
C GLY A 173 29.37 19.77 10.00
N ALA A 174 30.66 20.08 9.97
CA ALA A 174 31.19 21.44 9.85
C ALA A 174 31.79 21.74 8.46
N VAL A 175 31.67 20.80 7.53
CA VAL A 175 32.33 20.79 6.23
C VAL A 175 31.27 20.73 5.13
N ASP A 176 31.51 21.40 4.01
CA ASP A 176 30.58 21.41 2.90
C ASP A 176 30.41 20.00 2.31
N VAL A 177 29.20 19.65 1.88
CA VAL A 177 28.91 18.39 1.19
C VAL A 177 28.64 18.67 -0.28
N SER A 178 29.40 18.01 -1.16
CA SER A 178 29.20 18.10 -2.61
C SER A 178 28.51 16.84 -3.16
N ILE A 179 27.42 17.04 -3.91
CA ILE A 179 26.58 15.98 -4.47
C ILE A 179 26.59 16.10 -5.99
N ASN A 180 26.93 15.03 -6.68
CA ASN A 180 26.98 14.91 -8.14
C ASN A 180 25.66 14.38 -8.73
N GLU A 181 24.95 13.53 -8.00
CA GLU A 181 23.71 12.90 -8.45
C GLU A 181 22.74 12.80 -7.29
N VAL A 182 21.47 13.13 -7.56
CA VAL A 182 20.34 12.73 -6.73
C VAL A 182 19.22 12.24 -7.63
N GLY A 183 18.49 11.23 -7.17
CA GLY A 183 17.37 10.69 -7.94
C GLY A 183 16.79 9.42 -7.37
N PHE A 184 16.01 8.73 -8.21
CA PHE A 184 15.43 7.42 -7.90
C PHE A 184 15.79 6.44 -9.02
N GLN A 185 16.56 5.41 -8.70
CA GLN A 185 16.77 4.28 -9.61
C GLN A 185 15.44 3.54 -9.75
N ALA A 186 14.89 3.52 -10.97
CA ALA A 186 13.53 3.06 -11.20
C ALA A 186 13.33 1.62 -10.70
N ALA A 187 12.19 1.36 -10.07
CA ALA A 187 11.75 0.02 -9.65
C ALA A 187 10.52 -0.47 -10.45
N THR A 188 10.09 0.34 -11.42
CA THR A 188 8.90 0.17 -12.25
C THR A 188 9.27 0.38 -13.71
N ASP A 189 8.35 0.10 -14.62
CA ASP A 189 8.54 0.40 -16.03
C ASP A 189 8.79 1.92 -16.25
N VAL A 190 9.71 2.21 -17.16
CA VAL A 190 10.20 3.55 -17.49
C VAL A 190 9.92 3.93 -18.95
N THR A 191 9.23 3.07 -19.69
CA THR A 191 8.85 3.31 -21.08
C THR A 191 8.14 4.66 -21.20
N PRO A 192 8.59 5.58 -22.09
CA PRO A 192 7.89 6.83 -22.31
C PRO A 192 6.42 6.59 -22.68
N ILE A 193 5.49 7.46 -22.26
CA ILE A 193 4.06 7.29 -22.53
C ILE A 193 3.76 7.20 -24.04
N ALA A 194 4.52 7.92 -24.87
CA ALA A 194 4.41 7.87 -26.32
C ALA A 194 4.85 6.53 -26.94
N ASP A 195 5.61 5.72 -26.20
CA ASP A 195 6.17 4.44 -26.63
C ASP A 195 5.47 3.24 -25.95
N LEU A 196 4.42 3.48 -25.16
CA LEU A 196 3.62 2.41 -24.58
C LEU A 196 2.91 1.60 -25.68
N PRO A 197 2.61 0.31 -25.45
CA PRO A 197 1.86 -0.50 -26.41
C PRO A 197 0.50 0.08 -26.78
N GLY A 198 -0.19 0.69 -25.82
CA GLY A 198 -1.43 1.42 -26.01
C GLY A 198 -1.20 2.92 -26.18
N SER A 199 -2.08 3.58 -26.95
CA SER A 199 -2.08 5.03 -27.12
C SER A 199 -3.49 5.55 -27.41
N PHE A 200 -3.72 6.83 -27.12
CA PHE A 200 -4.95 7.53 -27.47
C PHE A 200 -4.61 8.96 -27.90
N ASN A 201 -5.25 9.41 -28.96
CA ASN A 201 -5.14 10.79 -29.42
C ASN A 201 -6.45 11.22 -30.09
N SER A 202 -6.91 12.41 -29.75
CA SER A 202 -8.15 13.02 -30.23
C SER A 202 -7.93 14.48 -30.60
N SER A 203 -8.95 15.13 -31.16
CA SER A 203 -8.94 16.58 -31.37
C SER A 203 -9.01 17.39 -30.07
N ASP A 204 -9.24 16.74 -28.93
CA ASP A 204 -9.31 17.37 -27.62
C ASP A 204 -8.04 17.11 -26.81
N GLY A 205 -7.19 18.13 -26.71
CA GLY A 205 -5.91 18.03 -26.01
C GLY A 205 -6.04 17.66 -24.53
N TYR A 206 -7.12 18.06 -23.86
CA TYR A 206 -7.35 17.72 -22.46
C TYR A 206 -7.64 16.23 -22.29
N LEU A 207 -8.45 15.62 -23.17
CA LEU A 207 -8.71 14.19 -23.10
C LEU A 207 -7.45 13.36 -23.38
N ASN A 208 -6.57 13.84 -24.26
CA ASN A 208 -5.29 13.20 -24.54
C ASN A 208 -4.38 13.21 -23.30
N GLU A 209 -4.31 14.35 -22.59
CA GLU A 209 -3.55 14.49 -21.35
C GLU A 209 -4.14 13.65 -20.21
N LEU A 210 -5.48 13.62 -20.08
CA LEU A 210 -6.17 12.80 -19.09
C LEU A 210 -5.90 11.31 -19.30
N TRP A 211 -5.94 10.84 -20.55
CA TRP A 211 -5.58 9.47 -20.90
C TRP A 211 -4.13 9.16 -20.50
N ALA A 212 -3.19 10.05 -20.85
CA ALA A 212 -1.78 9.87 -20.52
C ALA A 212 -1.52 9.85 -18.99
N THR A 213 -2.27 10.65 -18.23
CA THR A 213 -2.17 10.73 -16.76
C THR A 213 -2.54 9.40 -16.10
N GLY A 214 -3.62 8.76 -16.53
CA GLY A 214 -4.01 7.46 -15.97
C GLY A 214 -3.09 6.31 -16.42
N ALA A 215 -2.63 6.31 -17.69
CA ALA A 215 -1.61 5.39 -18.18
C ALA A 215 -0.31 5.47 -17.36
N ARG A 216 0.14 6.71 -17.08
CA ARG A 216 1.32 6.96 -16.25
C ARG A 216 1.13 6.50 -14.80
N THR A 217 -0.07 6.67 -14.26
CA THR A 217 -0.40 6.27 -12.89
C THR A 217 -0.27 4.76 -12.70
N VAL A 218 -0.85 3.95 -13.59
CA VAL A 218 -0.72 2.49 -13.50
C VAL A 218 0.71 2.03 -13.81
N GLN A 219 1.43 2.71 -14.73
CA GLN A 219 2.83 2.40 -15.00
C GLN A 219 3.70 2.53 -13.73
N LEU A 220 3.48 3.58 -12.95
CA LEU A 220 4.16 3.79 -11.66
C LEU A 220 3.67 2.82 -10.57
N GLY A 221 2.41 2.40 -10.62
CA GLY A 221 1.81 1.46 -9.67
C GLY A 221 2.16 -0.01 -9.91
N CYS A 222 2.72 -0.38 -11.07
CA CYS A 222 3.01 -1.76 -11.44
C CYS A 222 4.50 -2.11 -11.37
N THR A 223 4.80 -3.32 -10.92
CA THR A 223 6.17 -3.84 -10.74
C THR A 223 6.35 -5.18 -11.43
N SER A 224 7.55 -5.42 -11.97
CA SER A 224 7.92 -6.72 -12.55
C SER A 224 8.26 -7.73 -11.46
N LYS A 225 8.13 -9.02 -11.77
CA LYS A 225 8.56 -10.12 -10.88
C LYS A 225 10.01 -9.93 -10.42
N GLY A 226 10.26 -10.08 -9.12
CA GLY A 226 11.60 -10.02 -8.54
C GLY A 226 12.21 -8.61 -8.46
N SER A 227 11.41 -7.55 -8.69
CA SER A 227 11.92 -6.17 -8.74
C SER A 227 12.04 -5.49 -7.37
N LEU A 228 11.36 -6.03 -6.36
CA LEU A 228 11.37 -5.48 -5.00
C LEU A 228 12.49 -6.11 -4.16
N THR A 229 13.26 -5.28 -3.46
CA THR A 229 14.33 -5.78 -2.58
C THR A 229 13.70 -6.42 -1.34
N PRO A 230 14.04 -7.68 -1.00
CA PRO A 230 13.54 -8.32 0.21
C PRO A 230 13.70 -7.44 1.45
N ALA A 231 12.69 -7.44 2.33
CA ALA A 231 12.76 -6.74 3.60
C ALA A 231 13.76 -7.40 4.57
N TRP A 232 13.92 -8.72 4.46
CA TRP A 232 14.83 -9.54 5.28
C TRP A 232 15.85 -10.27 4.40
N HIS A 233 17.03 -10.57 4.96
CA HIS A 233 18.11 -11.26 4.26
C HIS A 233 18.54 -12.53 5.00
N VAL A 234 18.19 -13.69 4.46
CA VAL A 234 18.50 -15.00 5.04
C VAL A 234 19.96 -15.39 4.79
N SER A 235 20.60 -16.01 5.78
CA SER A 235 21.96 -16.54 5.66
C SER A 235 22.17 -17.79 6.52
N ALA A 236 23.30 -18.47 6.35
CA ALA A 236 23.64 -19.65 7.15
C ALA A 236 23.78 -19.37 8.66
N ILE A 237 24.01 -18.11 9.06
CA ILE A 237 24.15 -17.72 10.47
C ILE A 237 22.87 -17.13 11.08
N GLY A 238 21.80 -16.97 10.28
CA GLY A 238 20.52 -16.38 10.65
C GLY A 238 20.02 -15.35 9.64
N THR A 239 18.83 -14.80 9.88
CA THR A 239 18.22 -13.77 9.05
C THR A 239 18.60 -12.39 9.57
N LEU A 240 19.23 -11.59 8.71
CA LEU A 240 19.47 -10.17 8.93
C LEU A 240 18.16 -9.39 8.73
N ILE A 241 17.81 -8.62 9.76
CA ILE A 241 16.69 -7.68 9.77
C ILE A 241 17.26 -6.29 10.06
N GLU A 242 17.07 -5.37 9.13
CA GLU A 242 17.44 -3.95 9.27
C GLU A 242 16.19 -3.12 9.59
N SER A 243 16.36 -1.80 9.78
CA SER A 243 15.29 -0.84 10.05
C SER A 243 14.22 -0.80 8.96
N LYS A 244 13.30 -1.75 9.01
CA LYS A 244 12.19 -1.95 8.08
C LYS A 244 10.86 -1.99 8.85
N ASN A 245 9.76 -2.01 8.10
CA ASN A 245 8.44 -2.26 8.69
C ASN A 245 8.41 -3.63 9.36
N VAL A 246 7.51 -3.80 10.33
CA VAL A 246 7.26 -5.13 10.91
C VAL A 246 6.79 -6.07 9.82
N ALA A 247 7.51 -7.20 9.69
CA ALA A 247 7.08 -8.32 8.88
C ALA A 247 6.22 -9.23 9.75
N ILE A 248 5.04 -9.58 9.24
CA ILE A 248 3.99 -10.28 9.97
C ILE A 248 3.95 -11.73 9.48
N HIS A 249 3.93 -12.68 10.40
CA HIS A 249 3.78 -14.09 10.07
C HIS A 249 2.38 -14.36 9.50
N GLN A 250 2.32 -14.79 8.25
CA GLN A 250 1.12 -14.85 7.43
C GLN A 250 0.09 -15.87 7.92
N LYS A 251 0.49 -16.85 8.74
CA LYS A 251 -0.38 -17.91 9.28
C LYS A 251 -0.47 -17.99 10.81
N SER A 252 -0.35 -16.83 11.47
CA SER A 252 -0.29 -16.75 12.94
C SER A 252 -1.51 -16.11 13.59
N GLN A 253 -2.57 -15.79 12.83
CA GLN A 253 -3.71 -15.03 13.32
C GLN A 253 -4.42 -15.71 14.50
N SER A 254 -4.48 -17.03 14.50
CA SER A 254 -5.14 -17.84 15.53
C SER A 254 -4.27 -18.12 16.77
N TRP A 255 -3.00 -17.69 16.78
CA TRP A 255 -2.11 -17.93 17.90
C TRP A 255 -2.49 -17.06 19.10
N GLY A 256 -3.15 -17.65 20.09
CA GLY A 256 -3.54 -17.00 21.34
C GLY A 256 -2.40 -16.94 22.37
N GLN A 257 -2.60 -17.63 23.49
CA GLN A 257 -1.58 -17.79 24.52
C GLN A 257 -0.46 -18.72 24.02
N ILE A 258 0.75 -18.16 23.92
CA ILE A 258 1.90 -18.85 23.37
C ILE A 258 3.16 -18.55 24.18
N ASP A 259 4.12 -19.45 24.08
CA ASP A 259 5.53 -19.18 24.36
C ASP A 259 6.26 -19.14 23.02
N PHE A 260 7.04 -18.10 22.77
CA PHE A 260 7.93 -18.08 21.60
C PHE A 260 9.35 -17.68 21.99
N SER A 261 10.32 -18.30 21.33
CA SER A 261 11.74 -18.10 21.61
C SER A 261 12.55 -18.01 20.34
N LEU A 262 13.62 -17.23 20.35
CA LEU A 262 14.58 -17.10 19.25
C LEU A 262 15.98 -16.76 19.80
N SER A 263 17.00 -16.95 18.97
CA SER A 263 18.34 -16.39 19.19
C SER A 263 18.45 -15.03 18.51
N LEU A 264 18.87 -14.01 19.26
CA LEU A 264 19.02 -12.62 18.81
C LEU A 264 20.49 -12.20 18.89
N TYR A 265 20.99 -11.57 17.82
CA TYR A 265 22.29 -10.92 17.76
C TYR A 265 22.10 -9.47 17.29
N ILE A 266 22.40 -8.48 18.13
CA ILE A 266 22.28 -7.07 17.76
C ILE A 266 23.62 -6.61 17.18
N ILE A 267 23.63 -6.25 15.88
CA ILE A 267 24.84 -5.81 15.17
C ILE A 267 25.13 -4.34 15.50
N SER A 268 24.13 -3.48 15.28
CA SER A 268 24.19 -2.03 15.45
C SER A 268 22.84 -1.51 15.93
N GLY A 269 22.81 -0.30 16.47
CA GLY A 269 21.60 0.28 17.05
C GLY A 269 21.24 -0.31 18.41
N SER A 270 19.97 -0.27 18.78
CA SER A 270 19.54 -0.58 20.15
C SER A 270 18.29 -1.42 20.25
N THR A 271 17.53 -1.60 19.17
CA THR A 271 16.08 -1.85 19.31
C THR A 271 15.63 -3.08 18.53
N PHE A 272 15.05 -4.06 19.22
CA PHE A 272 14.35 -5.19 18.61
C PHE A 272 12.89 -5.16 19.03
N THR A 273 11.98 -5.20 18.06
CA THR A 273 10.53 -5.07 18.29
C THR A 273 9.82 -6.33 17.85
N VAL A 274 8.87 -6.75 18.69
CA VAL A 274 7.93 -7.83 18.42
C VAL A 274 6.52 -7.28 18.47
N ASN A 275 5.75 -7.58 17.44
CA ASN A 275 4.33 -7.33 17.39
C ASN A 275 3.56 -8.60 17.77
N LYS A 276 2.54 -8.47 18.60
CA LYS A 276 1.61 -9.58 18.86
C LYS A 276 0.19 -9.10 18.97
N GLY A 277 -0.74 -9.61 18.16
CA GLY A 277 -2.18 -9.41 18.43
C GLY A 277 -2.83 -8.18 17.78
N SER A 278 -2.06 -7.28 17.18
CA SER A 278 -2.59 -6.26 16.27
C SER A 278 -2.04 -6.53 14.88
N PRO A 279 -2.89 -6.63 13.85
CA PRO A 279 -2.37 -6.65 12.50
C PRO A 279 -1.71 -5.28 12.20
N TYR A 280 -2.15 -4.13 12.72
CA TYR A 280 -1.65 -2.79 12.34
C TYR A 280 -0.64 -2.17 13.33
N GLU A 281 0.34 -1.41 12.80
CA GLU A 281 1.31 -0.62 13.57
C GLU A 281 1.47 0.83 13.07
N PRO A 282 1.72 1.81 13.97
CA PRO A 282 1.33 1.81 15.37
C PRO A 282 -0.15 2.23 15.47
N SER A 283 -1.04 1.32 15.88
CA SER A 283 -2.37 1.73 16.35
C SER A 283 -2.27 2.18 17.82
N ALA A 284 -3.09 3.16 18.22
CA ALA A 284 -3.12 3.59 19.61
C ALA A 284 -3.51 2.39 20.52
N GLY A 285 -2.64 2.05 21.48
CA GLY A 285 -2.80 0.87 22.35
C GLY A 285 -2.00 -0.37 21.92
N ALA A 286 -1.13 -0.30 20.90
CA ALA A 286 -0.45 -1.44 20.30
C ALA A 286 0.09 -2.50 21.27
N ALA A 287 -0.05 -3.76 20.87
CA ALA A 287 0.61 -4.92 21.46
C ALA A 287 1.99 -5.13 20.80
N GLU A 288 2.69 -4.01 20.64
CA GLU A 288 4.09 -3.88 20.26
C GLU A 288 4.95 -3.85 21.51
N PHE A 289 5.97 -4.71 21.52
CA PHE A 289 6.91 -4.80 22.62
C PHE A 289 8.32 -4.71 22.09
N THR A 290 9.14 -3.94 22.80
CA THR A 290 10.47 -3.56 22.35
C THR A 290 11.49 -3.89 23.43
N LEU A 291 12.56 -4.55 23.01
CA LEU A 291 13.80 -4.67 23.77
C LEU A 291 14.76 -3.57 23.30
N THR A 292 15.19 -2.72 24.22
CA THR A 292 16.16 -1.65 23.95
C THR A 292 17.46 -1.90 24.71
N VAL A 293 18.61 -1.74 24.04
CA VAL A 293 19.94 -1.72 24.65
C VAL A 293 20.38 -0.28 24.83
N GLY A 294 20.61 0.12 26.08
CA GLY A 294 21.13 1.42 26.46
C GLY A 294 22.65 1.45 26.62
N LYS A 295 23.18 2.64 26.93
CA LYS A 295 24.62 2.82 27.18
C LYS A 295 25.04 2.06 28.46
N ASN A 296 26.29 1.59 28.50
CA ASN A 296 26.90 0.93 29.66
C ASN A 296 26.19 -0.36 30.13
N GLY A 297 25.56 -1.10 29.21
CA GLY A 297 24.89 -2.37 29.54
C GLY A 297 23.53 -2.22 30.22
N THR A 298 22.98 -1.00 30.25
CA THR A 298 21.56 -0.79 30.59
C THR A 298 20.68 -1.25 29.44
N GLY A 299 19.40 -1.50 29.71
CA GLY A 299 18.42 -1.80 28.66
C GLY A 299 17.01 -1.79 29.22
N THR A 300 16.02 -1.81 28.34
CA THR A 300 14.61 -1.86 28.75
C THR A 300 13.83 -2.89 27.95
N PHE A 301 12.78 -3.42 28.56
CA PHE A 301 11.66 -4.07 27.88
C PHE A 301 10.45 -3.15 28.03
N SER A 302 9.86 -2.71 26.92
CA SER A 302 8.79 -1.70 26.93
C SER A 302 7.67 -2.05 25.97
N ARG A 303 6.43 -1.69 26.35
CA ARG A 303 5.29 -1.67 25.43
C ARG A 303 5.18 -0.31 24.75
N PHE A 304 4.80 -0.27 23.47
CA PHE A 304 4.55 0.98 22.77
C PHE A 304 3.52 1.84 23.50
N SER A 305 3.87 3.10 23.77
CA SER A 305 3.04 4.05 24.53
C SER A 305 2.55 3.52 25.90
N GLY A 306 3.29 2.58 26.51
CA GLY A 306 2.89 1.89 27.72
C GLY A 306 4.03 1.69 28.73
N SER A 307 3.85 0.72 29.61
CA SER A 307 4.80 0.42 30.69
C SER A 307 6.17 -0.04 30.14
N SER A 308 7.21 0.20 30.94
CA SER A 308 8.59 -0.20 30.67
C SER A 308 9.24 -0.77 31.94
N ILE A 309 10.13 -1.75 31.76
CA ILE A 309 10.89 -2.41 32.82
C ILE A 309 12.37 -2.39 32.44
N ASP A 310 13.23 -2.08 33.41
CA ASP A 310 14.67 -2.13 33.21
C ASP A 310 15.18 -3.56 33.12
N LEU A 311 16.05 -3.83 32.15
CA LEU A 311 16.78 -5.08 32.05
C LEU A 311 17.90 -5.10 33.11
N PRO A 312 18.20 -6.26 33.72
CA PRO A 312 19.40 -6.40 34.53
C PRO A 312 20.65 -5.99 33.75
N SER A 313 21.60 -5.33 34.41
CA SER A 313 22.81 -4.83 33.74
C SER A 313 23.54 -5.95 32.98
N GLY A 314 23.74 -5.76 31.68
CA GLY A 314 24.39 -6.73 30.79
C GLY A 314 23.52 -7.91 30.36
N ALA A 315 22.23 -7.95 30.69
CA ALA A 315 21.32 -9.01 30.26
C ALA A 315 21.14 -9.04 28.73
N LEU A 316 21.22 -7.89 28.07
CA LEU A 316 21.18 -7.76 26.62
C LEU A 316 22.31 -6.83 26.17
N THR A 317 23.11 -7.28 25.21
CA THR A 317 24.29 -6.54 24.71
C THR A 317 24.41 -6.66 23.20
N THR A 318 25.02 -5.65 22.58
CA THR A 318 25.38 -5.68 21.15
C THR A 318 26.58 -6.59 20.92
N GLY A 319 26.67 -7.23 19.75
CA GLY A 319 27.83 -8.02 19.34
C GLY A 319 27.90 -9.42 19.96
N LYS A 320 26.84 -9.89 20.62
CA LYS A 320 26.74 -11.22 21.25
C LYS A 320 25.38 -11.86 20.96
N TRP A 321 25.36 -13.20 20.86
CA TRP A 321 24.12 -13.98 20.82
C TRP A 321 23.45 -14.04 22.19
N HIS A 322 22.14 -13.81 22.18
CA HIS A 322 21.26 -13.97 23.33
C HIS A 322 20.09 -14.88 22.98
N SER A 323 19.71 -15.77 23.89
CA SER A 323 18.46 -16.53 23.79
C SER A 323 17.34 -15.71 24.42
N VAL A 324 16.33 -15.34 23.63
CA VAL A 324 15.21 -14.52 24.08
C VAL A 324 13.94 -15.36 24.01
N LYS A 325 13.22 -15.44 25.13
CA LYS A 325 11.91 -16.09 25.22
C LYS A 325 10.86 -15.09 25.68
N PHE A 326 9.74 -15.06 24.98
CA PHE A 326 8.55 -14.32 25.32
C PHE A 326 7.41 -15.28 25.68
N SER A 327 6.56 -14.86 26.61
CA SER A 327 5.38 -15.61 27.04
C SER A 327 4.16 -14.69 27.02
N VAL A 328 3.20 -15.00 26.16
CA VAL A 328 1.92 -14.29 25.96
C VAL A 328 0.83 -15.03 26.73
N ARG A 329 0.03 -14.34 27.56
CA ARG A 329 -1.08 -14.92 28.37
C ARG A 329 -2.29 -13.98 28.40
N GLY A 330 -3.53 -14.49 28.37
CA GLY A 330 -4.85 -13.77 28.49
C GLY A 330 -5.99 -14.78 28.75
N ASP A 331 -7.13 -14.56 29.44
CA ASP A 331 -8.10 -13.43 29.49
C ASP A 331 -8.44 -12.92 30.93
N SER A 332 -7.44 -12.89 31.82
CA SER A 332 -7.53 -12.21 33.15
C SER A 332 -6.18 -11.74 33.70
N ASN A 333 -5.11 -11.88 32.90
CA ASN A 333 -3.73 -11.53 33.24
C ASN A 333 -2.94 -11.31 31.93
N GLU A 334 -3.44 -10.38 31.12
CA GLU A 334 -2.96 -10.01 29.78
C GLU A 334 -1.52 -9.51 29.85
N THR A 335 -0.56 -10.42 29.79
CA THR A 335 0.84 -10.09 30.01
C THR A 335 1.74 -10.68 28.95
N MET A 336 2.71 -9.88 28.54
CA MET A 336 3.89 -10.31 27.80
C MET A 336 5.06 -10.37 28.79
N ALA A 337 5.53 -11.57 29.10
CA ALA A 337 6.74 -11.76 29.89
C ALA A 337 7.94 -12.01 28.99
N VAL A 338 9.12 -11.57 29.41
CA VAL A 338 10.38 -11.83 28.69
C VAL A 338 11.43 -12.47 29.60
N SER A 339 12.15 -13.43 29.06
CA SER A 339 13.35 -14.04 29.63
C SER A 339 14.51 -13.92 28.65
N ILE A 340 15.70 -13.58 29.14
CA ILE A 340 16.91 -13.46 28.33
C ILE A 340 17.98 -14.36 28.94
N ASP A 341 18.60 -15.21 28.12
CA ASP A 341 19.59 -16.22 28.51
C ASP A 341 19.12 -17.10 29.69
N GLY A 342 17.83 -17.43 29.71
CA GLY A 342 17.18 -18.24 30.75
C GLY A 342 16.83 -17.47 32.04
N VAL A 343 17.17 -16.19 32.14
CA VAL A 343 16.83 -15.34 33.29
C VAL A 343 15.53 -14.60 33.01
N LYS A 344 14.53 -14.76 33.89
CA LYS A 344 13.28 -14.01 33.82
C LYS A 344 13.56 -12.53 34.11
N VAL A 345 13.23 -11.66 33.17
CA VAL A 345 13.40 -10.21 33.30
C VAL A 345 12.18 -9.59 33.98
N GLY A 346 10.98 -9.83 33.43
CA GLY A 346 9.76 -9.18 33.88
C GLY A 346 8.57 -9.46 32.98
N SER A 347 7.43 -8.83 33.26
CA SER A 347 6.20 -8.95 32.48
C SER A 347 5.45 -7.62 32.43
N ILE A 348 4.92 -7.28 31.26
CA ILE A 348 4.18 -6.04 31.01
C ILE A 348 2.73 -6.36 30.63
N SER A 349 1.79 -5.63 31.22
CA SER A 349 0.36 -5.67 30.84
C SER A 349 0.14 -5.14 29.43
N TYR A 350 -0.74 -5.80 28.66
CA TYR A 350 -1.27 -5.27 27.41
C TYR A 350 -2.75 -4.83 27.45
N ASP A 351 -3.25 -4.53 28.65
CA ASP A 351 -4.47 -3.77 28.93
C ASP A 351 -5.74 -4.31 28.28
N GLY A 352 -5.97 -5.63 28.39
CA GLY A 352 -7.21 -6.27 27.95
C GLY A 352 -7.34 -6.47 26.44
N ILE A 353 -6.31 -6.16 25.64
CA ILE A 353 -6.27 -6.53 24.21
C ILE A 353 -6.27 -8.06 24.08
N SER A 354 -6.77 -8.60 22.98
CA SER A 354 -6.78 -10.06 22.79
C SER A 354 -5.36 -10.62 22.77
N SER A 355 -5.17 -11.78 23.43
CA SER A 355 -3.95 -12.56 23.27
C SER A 355 -3.82 -13.17 21.88
N ALA A 356 -4.93 -13.34 21.14
CA ALA A 356 -4.95 -13.85 19.78
C ALA A 356 -4.55 -12.78 18.75
N GLY A 357 -3.99 -13.22 17.63
CA GLY A 357 -3.58 -12.38 16.52
C GLY A 357 -2.12 -12.58 16.13
N PRO A 358 -1.66 -11.90 15.08
CA PRO A 358 -0.46 -12.33 14.39
C PRO A 358 0.82 -12.02 15.19
N LEU A 359 1.90 -12.74 14.88
CA LEU A 359 3.25 -12.50 15.38
C LEU A 359 4.06 -11.76 14.31
N GLY A 360 4.70 -10.66 14.67
CA GLY A 360 5.59 -9.90 13.78
C GLY A 360 6.93 -9.57 14.41
N LEU A 361 7.97 -9.43 13.59
CA LEU A 361 9.33 -9.11 14.03
C LEU A 361 9.89 -7.92 13.23
N THR A 362 10.64 -7.04 13.89
CA THR A 362 11.48 -6.05 13.20
C THR A 362 12.66 -5.57 14.03
N ALA A 363 13.64 -4.98 13.36
CA ALA A 363 14.59 -4.09 13.98
C ALA A 363 13.99 -2.67 14.09
N GLY A 364 14.29 -1.98 15.18
CA GLY A 364 13.90 -0.57 15.35
C GLY A 364 14.67 0.36 14.41
N THR A 365 14.45 1.66 14.57
CA THR A 365 15.18 2.69 13.83
C THR A 365 16.69 2.58 14.04
N ASP A 366 17.46 2.78 12.97
CA ASP A 366 18.93 2.69 12.91
C ASP A 366 19.52 1.44 13.57
N THR A 367 18.81 0.31 13.49
CA THR A 367 19.17 -0.95 14.12
C THR A 367 19.26 -2.07 13.07
N ALA A 368 20.29 -2.91 13.20
CA ALA A 368 20.43 -4.14 12.45
C ALA A 368 20.62 -5.32 13.40
N VAL A 369 19.85 -6.40 13.20
CA VAL A 369 19.89 -7.61 14.02
C VAL A 369 19.99 -8.86 13.16
N ILE A 370 20.53 -9.94 13.72
CA ILE A 370 20.41 -11.29 13.17
C ILE A 370 19.54 -12.11 14.11
N VAL A 371 18.52 -12.76 13.56
CA VAL A 371 17.64 -13.68 14.30
C VAL A 371 17.71 -15.09 13.74
N LYS A 372 17.60 -16.09 14.60
CA LYS A 372 17.49 -17.50 14.20
C LYS A 372 16.77 -18.36 15.24
N ASP A 373 16.41 -19.57 14.84
CA ASP A 373 15.84 -20.61 15.70
C ASP A 373 14.52 -20.18 16.37
N LEU A 374 13.57 -19.65 15.58
CA LEU A 374 12.25 -19.25 16.07
C LEU A 374 11.40 -20.49 16.34
N LEU A 375 11.09 -20.71 17.62
CA LEU A 375 10.18 -21.74 18.10
C LEU A 375 8.97 -21.09 18.76
N VAL A 376 7.77 -21.53 18.39
CA VAL A 376 6.49 -21.12 18.99
C VAL A 376 5.80 -22.36 19.54
N GLN A 377 5.30 -22.26 20.77
CA GLN A 377 4.64 -23.34 21.49
C GLN A 377 3.34 -22.85 22.14
N ASP A 378 2.38 -23.74 22.31
CA ASP A 378 1.22 -23.50 23.16
C ASP A 378 1.60 -23.51 24.66
N THR A 379 0.63 -23.25 25.54
CA THR A 379 0.86 -23.25 26.99
C THR A 379 1.17 -24.64 27.59
N ASN A 380 0.96 -25.72 26.83
CA ASN A 380 1.28 -27.10 27.22
C ASN A 380 2.67 -27.52 26.73
N GLY A 381 3.38 -26.66 25.98
CA GLY A 381 4.68 -26.96 25.38
C GLY A 381 4.60 -27.68 24.03
N THR A 382 3.41 -27.83 23.45
CA THR A 382 3.25 -28.37 22.09
C THR A 382 3.80 -27.36 21.09
N ALA A 383 4.69 -27.79 20.19
CA ALA A 383 5.20 -26.92 19.13
C ALA A 383 4.07 -26.58 18.13
N LEU A 384 3.80 -25.29 17.95
CA LEU A 384 2.87 -24.75 16.96
C LEU A 384 3.60 -24.38 15.66
N TYR A 385 4.82 -23.86 15.78
CA TYR A 385 5.63 -23.44 14.65
C TYR A 385 7.12 -23.51 15.01
N PHE A 386 7.93 -23.89 14.03
CA PHE A 386 9.39 -23.81 14.12
C PHE A 386 9.97 -23.45 12.76
N ASN A 387 10.89 -22.49 12.74
CA ASN A 387 11.70 -22.17 11.57
C ASN A 387 13.10 -21.75 12.04
N SER A 388 14.15 -22.25 11.38
CA SER A 388 15.53 -21.90 11.73
C SER A 388 15.85 -20.42 11.43
N LEU A 389 15.07 -19.76 10.58
CA LEU A 389 15.34 -18.44 10.00
C LEU A 389 16.73 -18.38 9.36
N THR A 390 17.10 -19.44 8.64
CA THR A 390 18.36 -19.52 7.88
C THR A 390 18.14 -19.82 6.40
N THR A 391 16.88 -19.93 5.98
CA THR A 391 16.46 -20.37 4.65
C THR A 391 15.33 -19.50 4.11
N GLN A 392 15.06 -19.61 2.81
CA GLN A 392 14.04 -18.82 2.11
C GLN A 392 12.62 -18.97 2.71
N SER A 393 12.29 -20.10 3.33
CA SER A 393 10.97 -20.31 3.95
C SER A 393 10.64 -19.26 5.02
N ALA A 394 11.64 -18.71 5.70
CA ALA A 394 11.44 -17.60 6.64
C ALA A 394 10.91 -16.33 5.96
N LEU A 395 11.34 -16.06 4.71
CA LEU A 395 10.86 -14.92 3.94
C LEU A 395 9.42 -15.13 3.47
N GLU A 396 9.04 -16.37 3.17
CA GLU A 396 7.68 -16.74 2.75
C GLU A 396 6.70 -16.65 3.93
N ASP A 397 7.07 -17.24 5.08
CA ASP A 397 6.24 -17.26 6.29
C ASP A 397 5.89 -15.86 6.80
N PHE A 398 6.78 -14.88 6.62
CA PHE A 398 6.63 -13.50 7.08
C PHE A 398 6.29 -12.50 5.96
N ALA A 399 6.11 -12.97 4.72
CA ALA A 399 6.00 -12.11 3.53
C ALA A 399 7.10 -11.03 3.44
N ALA A 400 8.32 -11.37 3.87
CA ALA A 400 9.48 -10.48 3.93
C ALA A 400 10.42 -10.60 2.72
N GLY A 401 10.05 -11.45 1.75
CA GLY A 401 10.79 -11.67 0.50
C GLY A 401 10.61 -10.58 -0.55
N THR A 402 11.15 -10.84 -1.73
CA THR A 402 10.79 -10.09 -2.96
C THR A 402 9.36 -10.42 -3.38
N ASN A 403 8.80 -9.66 -4.32
CA ASN A 403 7.60 -10.07 -5.03
C ASN A 403 7.85 -11.27 -5.95
N ASN A 404 7.07 -12.34 -5.77
CA ASN A 404 7.19 -13.58 -6.56
C ASN A 404 6.52 -13.49 -7.95
N TYR A 405 5.64 -12.51 -8.11
CA TYR A 405 4.89 -12.24 -9.33
C TYR A 405 5.03 -10.77 -9.70
N ALA A 406 4.84 -10.45 -10.98
CA ALA A 406 4.56 -9.08 -11.37
C ALA A 406 3.19 -8.70 -10.80
N VAL A 407 3.03 -7.47 -10.33
CA VAL A 407 1.80 -7.01 -9.66
C VAL A 407 1.57 -5.53 -9.90
N CYS A 408 0.33 -5.10 -9.76
CA CYS A 408 -0.04 -3.70 -9.66
C CYS A 408 -0.66 -3.40 -8.30
N PHE A 409 -0.21 -2.28 -7.72
CA PHE A 409 -0.68 -1.77 -6.44
C PHE A 409 -1.84 -0.79 -6.62
N ASP A 410 -2.59 -0.60 -5.54
CA ASP A 410 -3.56 0.49 -5.36
C ASP A 410 -2.94 1.87 -5.62
N GLY A 411 -1.85 2.18 -4.93
CA GLY A 411 -1.18 3.45 -4.98
C GLY A 411 0.34 3.33 -4.95
N ALA A 412 1.01 4.23 -5.67
CA ALA A 412 2.46 4.19 -5.81
C ALA A 412 3.18 4.46 -4.49
N LYS A 413 2.78 5.51 -3.76
CA LYS A 413 3.33 5.85 -2.43
C LYS A 413 2.89 4.85 -1.36
N ARG A 414 1.57 4.64 -1.29
CA ARG A 414 0.83 3.94 -0.24
C ARG A 414 -0.52 3.50 -0.85
N ASP A 415 -1.12 2.37 -0.44
CA ASP A 415 -0.63 1.39 0.54
C ASP A 415 0.44 0.45 -0.03
N ARG A 416 0.60 0.44 -1.36
CA ARG A 416 1.44 -0.51 -2.09
C ARG A 416 0.99 -1.94 -1.85
N ALA A 417 -0.32 -2.15 -1.78
CA ALA A 417 -0.94 -3.46 -1.64
C ALA A 417 -1.74 -3.79 -2.91
N VAL A 418 -1.91 -5.08 -3.19
CA VAL A 418 -2.75 -5.53 -4.29
C VAL A 418 -4.18 -5.65 -3.75
N TRP A 419 -5.03 -4.69 -4.11
CA TRP A 419 -6.43 -4.64 -3.67
C TRP A 419 -7.38 -5.17 -4.76
N ALA A 420 -8.26 -6.09 -4.39
CA ALA A 420 -9.20 -6.72 -5.32
C ALA A 420 -10.26 -5.71 -5.86
N GLY A 421 -10.77 -4.84 -4.98
CA GLY A 421 -11.75 -3.81 -5.35
C GLY A 421 -11.20 -2.79 -6.33
N ASP A 422 -10.01 -2.24 -6.07
CA ASP A 422 -9.32 -1.33 -6.99
C ASP A 422 -9.12 -1.96 -8.37
N PHE A 423 -8.72 -3.24 -8.40
CA PHE A 423 -8.44 -3.94 -9.64
C PHE A 423 -9.66 -4.04 -10.56
N SER A 424 -10.87 -4.05 -9.98
CA SER A 424 -12.12 -4.07 -10.73
C SER A 424 -12.36 -2.82 -11.60
N ILE A 425 -11.73 -1.68 -11.28
CA ILE A 425 -11.87 -0.44 -12.05
C ILE A 425 -10.62 -0.08 -12.87
N PHE A 426 -9.42 -0.31 -12.33
CA PHE A 426 -8.18 0.10 -13.02
C PHE A 426 -7.53 -1.03 -13.82
N GLY A 427 -7.90 -2.30 -13.60
CA GLY A 427 -7.40 -3.43 -14.39
C GLY A 427 -7.49 -3.19 -15.91
N PRO A 428 -8.63 -2.73 -16.44
CA PRO A 428 -8.76 -2.32 -17.85
C PRO A 428 -7.75 -1.24 -18.30
N THR A 429 -7.39 -0.28 -17.44
CA THR A 429 -6.36 0.73 -17.77
C THR A 429 -5.06 0.07 -18.21
N ILE A 430 -4.65 -1.03 -17.56
CA ILE A 430 -3.41 -1.74 -17.89
C ILE A 430 -3.50 -2.32 -19.31
N PHE A 431 -4.60 -2.99 -19.65
CA PHE A 431 -4.78 -3.59 -20.98
C PHE A 431 -4.75 -2.56 -22.11
N TYR A 432 -5.34 -1.38 -21.91
CA TYR A 432 -5.38 -0.32 -22.92
C TYR A 432 -4.14 0.57 -22.98
N SER A 433 -3.21 0.47 -22.01
CA SER A 433 -2.02 1.35 -21.94
C SER A 433 -0.72 0.57 -21.93
N THR A 434 -0.26 0.09 -20.77
CA THR A 434 1.05 -0.57 -20.63
C THR A 434 1.05 -1.99 -21.19
N ALA A 435 -0.13 -2.61 -21.35
CA ALA A 435 -0.32 -4.00 -21.73
C ALA A 435 0.50 -4.99 -20.86
N ASN A 436 0.75 -4.63 -19.60
CA ASN A 436 1.48 -5.48 -18.65
C ASN A 436 0.58 -6.61 -18.13
N THR A 437 0.29 -7.57 -19.00
CA THR A 437 -0.60 -8.71 -18.71
C THR A 437 -0.03 -9.64 -17.65
N GLU A 438 1.30 -9.73 -17.51
CA GLU A 438 1.93 -10.49 -16.42
C GLU A 438 1.58 -9.91 -15.05
N ALA A 439 1.59 -8.57 -14.92
CA ALA A 439 1.20 -7.91 -13.67
C ALA A 439 -0.28 -8.09 -13.35
N VAL A 440 -1.14 -8.11 -14.37
CA VAL A 440 -2.56 -8.46 -14.19
C VAL A 440 -2.72 -9.89 -13.68
N ALA A 441 -2.11 -10.87 -14.35
CA ALA A 441 -2.21 -12.27 -13.95
C ALA A 441 -1.67 -12.51 -12.53
N GLY A 442 -0.54 -11.88 -12.18
CA GLY A 442 0.04 -12.00 -10.85
C GLY A 442 -0.82 -11.35 -9.76
N SER A 443 -1.43 -10.20 -10.02
CA SER A 443 -2.39 -9.58 -9.10
C SER A 443 -3.62 -10.45 -8.86
N LEU A 444 -4.26 -10.96 -9.94
CA LEU A 444 -5.42 -11.86 -9.86
C LEU A 444 -5.10 -13.13 -9.05
N LEU A 445 -3.95 -13.74 -9.32
CA LEU A 445 -3.48 -14.94 -8.62
C LEU A 445 -3.26 -14.68 -7.12
N LEU A 446 -2.67 -13.54 -6.76
CA LEU A 446 -2.28 -13.27 -5.38
C LEU A 446 -3.49 -13.15 -4.45
N PHE A 447 -4.47 -12.32 -4.82
CA PHE A 447 -5.63 -12.13 -3.95
C PHE A 447 -6.57 -13.34 -3.99
N THR A 448 -6.64 -14.08 -5.11
CA THR A 448 -7.50 -15.27 -5.23
C THR A 448 -6.90 -16.48 -4.50
N GLY A 449 -5.58 -16.58 -4.51
CA GLY A 449 -4.84 -17.67 -3.86
C GLY A 449 -4.60 -17.47 -2.37
N VAL A 450 -5.16 -16.43 -1.76
CA VAL A 450 -5.22 -16.30 -0.30
C VAL A 450 -6.70 -16.27 0.07
N GLN A 451 -7.21 -17.39 0.57
CA GLN A 451 -8.64 -17.58 0.82
C GLN A 451 -8.89 -18.14 2.22
N ASP A 452 -9.89 -17.61 2.90
CA ASP A 452 -10.31 -18.11 4.21
C ASP A 452 -11.14 -19.40 4.10
N ALA A 453 -11.40 -20.09 5.22
CA ALA A 453 -12.14 -21.35 5.18
C ALA A 453 -13.64 -21.17 4.88
N GLN A 454 -14.17 -19.95 4.97
CA GLN A 454 -15.55 -19.62 4.60
C GLN A 454 -15.70 -19.39 3.09
N GLY A 455 -14.59 -19.18 2.37
CA GLY A 455 -14.55 -19.01 0.93
C GLY A 455 -14.28 -17.59 0.48
N GLN A 456 -14.13 -16.62 1.39
CA GLN A 456 -13.80 -15.26 1.00
C GLN A 456 -12.34 -15.21 0.55
N ILE A 457 -12.10 -14.65 -0.64
CA ILE A 457 -10.73 -14.35 -1.07
C ILE A 457 -10.18 -13.13 -0.33
N SER A 458 -8.88 -12.96 -0.35
CA SER A 458 -8.26 -11.76 0.20
C SER A 458 -8.70 -10.53 -0.58
N SER A 459 -9.06 -9.46 0.15
CA SER A 459 -9.37 -8.15 -0.44
C SER A 459 -8.13 -7.29 -0.62
N ALA A 460 -7.07 -7.53 0.16
CA ALA A 460 -5.80 -6.80 0.13
C ALA A 460 -4.63 -7.73 0.46
N ILE A 461 -3.60 -7.76 -0.38
CA ILE A 461 -2.46 -8.65 -0.16
C ILE A 461 -1.12 -7.99 -0.50
N SER A 462 -0.09 -8.28 0.31
CA SER A 462 1.28 -7.85 0.03
C SER A 462 1.86 -8.65 -1.14
N ALA A 463 2.62 -7.98 -2.01
CA ALA A 463 3.24 -8.59 -3.19
C ALA A 463 4.25 -9.72 -2.86
N SER A 464 4.75 -9.74 -1.63
CA SER A 464 5.71 -10.73 -1.15
C SER A 464 5.06 -12.00 -0.59
N VAL A 465 3.73 -12.03 -0.48
CA VAL A 465 3.00 -13.22 -0.04
C VAL A 465 3.12 -14.34 -1.07
N VAL A 466 3.31 -15.56 -0.60
CA VAL A 466 3.18 -16.78 -1.42
C VAL A 466 1.78 -17.36 -1.18
N PRO A 467 0.89 -17.33 -2.17
CA PRO A 467 -0.48 -17.82 -2.02
C PRO A 467 -0.53 -19.34 -1.88
N SER A 468 -1.66 -19.84 -1.37
CA SER A 468 -2.00 -21.26 -1.32
C SER A 468 -3.41 -21.51 -1.83
N GLU A 469 -3.57 -22.46 -2.74
CA GLU A 469 -4.90 -22.83 -3.26
C GLU A 469 -5.82 -23.49 -2.21
N VAL A 470 -5.31 -23.78 -1.01
CA VAL A 470 -6.05 -24.42 0.08
C VAL A 470 -6.64 -23.35 1.01
N PRO A 471 -7.98 -23.26 1.11
CA PRO A 471 -8.65 -22.36 2.05
C PRO A 471 -8.29 -22.66 3.51
N THR A 472 -8.00 -21.64 4.31
CA THR A 472 -7.70 -21.79 5.74
C THR A 472 -7.98 -20.52 6.54
N ASN A 473 -8.38 -20.67 7.81
CA ASN A 473 -8.54 -19.55 8.75
C ASN A 473 -7.24 -19.11 9.43
N ASP A 474 -6.11 -19.73 9.07
CA ASP A 474 -4.82 -19.40 9.68
C ASP A 474 -4.25 -18.07 9.17
N TRP A 475 -4.66 -17.66 7.96
CA TRP A 475 -4.18 -16.47 7.27
C TRP A 475 -4.33 -15.19 8.12
N GLU A 476 -3.51 -14.18 7.85
CA GLU A 476 -3.63 -12.86 8.47
C GLU A 476 -5.03 -12.27 8.23
N GLY A 477 -5.81 -12.11 9.31
CA GLY A 477 -7.22 -11.73 9.25
C GLY A 477 -7.46 -10.33 8.68
N GLY A 478 -6.46 -9.45 8.76
CA GLY A 478 -6.50 -8.10 8.17
C GLY A 478 -6.57 -8.07 6.63
N SER A 479 -6.58 -9.23 5.98
CA SER A 479 -6.63 -9.36 4.52
C SER A 479 -8.04 -9.68 4.01
N PHE A 480 -9.01 -9.92 4.90
CA PHE A 480 -10.33 -10.51 4.60
C PHE A 480 -11.49 -9.56 4.90
N PHE A 481 -11.47 -8.39 4.27
CA PHE A 481 -12.56 -7.43 4.22
C PHE A 481 -12.27 -6.33 3.20
N PRO A 482 -13.30 -5.66 2.66
CA PRO A 482 -14.73 -5.98 2.81
C PRO A 482 -15.22 -7.04 1.81
N MET A 483 -16.39 -7.61 2.07
CA MET A 483 -17.04 -8.58 1.17
C MET A 483 -17.21 -8.01 -0.25
N MET A 484 -17.55 -6.72 -0.36
CA MET A 484 -17.72 -6.04 -1.65
C MET A 484 -16.45 -6.03 -2.50
N TYR A 485 -15.28 -5.92 -1.88
CA TYR A 485 -14.00 -5.95 -2.58
C TYR A 485 -13.61 -7.36 -3.01
N ALA A 486 -13.87 -8.35 -2.14
CA ALA A 486 -13.65 -9.76 -2.47
C ALA A 486 -14.48 -10.16 -3.70
N ILE A 487 -15.81 -9.95 -3.65
CA ILE A 487 -16.71 -10.35 -4.74
C ILE A 487 -16.51 -9.54 -6.03
N ALA A 488 -16.03 -8.29 -5.94
CA ALA A 488 -15.67 -7.49 -7.11
C ALA A 488 -14.53 -8.12 -7.94
N SER A 489 -13.75 -9.03 -7.36
CA SER A 489 -12.73 -9.78 -8.08
C SER A 489 -13.29 -10.62 -9.24
N VAL A 490 -14.55 -11.08 -9.15
CA VAL A 490 -15.22 -11.81 -10.23
C VAL A 490 -15.30 -10.94 -11.49
N ASN A 491 -15.51 -9.64 -11.31
CA ASN A 491 -15.50 -8.67 -12.41
C ASN A 491 -14.08 -8.54 -12.98
N ALA A 492 -13.04 -8.47 -12.15
CA ALA A 492 -11.65 -8.45 -12.60
C ALA A 492 -11.25 -9.73 -13.38
N TRP A 493 -11.71 -10.90 -12.93
CA TRP A 493 -11.54 -12.17 -13.63
C TRP A 493 -12.28 -12.22 -14.97
N TYR A 494 -13.48 -11.63 -15.04
CA TYR A 494 -14.20 -11.48 -16.30
C TYR A 494 -13.52 -10.51 -17.26
N GLU A 495 -12.93 -9.42 -16.77
CA GLU A 495 -12.12 -8.52 -17.60
C GLU A 495 -10.90 -9.27 -18.17
N TRP A 496 -10.17 -10.03 -17.35
CA TRP A 496 -9.11 -10.91 -17.85
C TRP A 496 -9.59 -11.83 -18.96
N TYR A 497 -10.74 -12.47 -18.77
CA TYR A 497 -11.35 -13.31 -19.80
C TYR A 497 -11.63 -12.53 -21.09
N ARG A 498 -12.27 -11.36 -20.99
CA ARG A 498 -12.59 -10.52 -22.15
C ARG A 498 -11.35 -10.12 -22.93
N TYR A 499 -10.29 -9.67 -22.26
CA TYR A 499 -9.09 -9.17 -22.93
C TYR A 499 -8.19 -10.28 -23.47
N THR A 500 -8.12 -11.44 -22.79
CA THR A 500 -7.12 -12.48 -23.12
C THR A 500 -7.71 -13.72 -23.78
N GLY A 501 -8.98 -14.03 -23.51
CA GLY A 501 -9.60 -15.31 -23.88
C GLY A 501 -8.99 -16.52 -23.17
N ASP A 502 -8.15 -16.34 -22.14
CA ASP A 502 -7.44 -17.43 -21.48
C ASP A 502 -8.35 -18.18 -20.48
N THR A 503 -9.06 -19.18 -21.00
CA THR A 503 -9.90 -20.09 -20.21
C THR A 503 -9.09 -21.07 -19.37
N ARG A 504 -7.80 -21.30 -19.66
CA ARG A 504 -6.95 -22.21 -18.88
C ARG A 504 -6.63 -21.60 -17.53
N PHE A 505 -6.21 -20.34 -17.51
CA PHE A 505 -5.90 -19.64 -16.27
C PHE A 505 -7.14 -19.50 -15.38
N ILE A 506 -8.28 -19.15 -15.98
CA ILE A 506 -9.55 -19.06 -15.25
C ILE A 506 -9.95 -20.43 -14.70
N SER A 507 -9.82 -21.51 -15.48
CA SER A 507 -10.18 -22.86 -15.03
C SER A 507 -9.41 -23.30 -13.78
N THR A 508 -8.13 -22.91 -13.66
CA THR A 508 -7.31 -23.18 -12.47
C THR A 508 -7.89 -22.53 -11.23
N TRP A 509 -8.33 -21.27 -11.33
CA TRP A 509 -8.80 -20.49 -10.20
C TRP A 509 -10.32 -20.54 -9.99
N TRP A 510 -11.06 -21.10 -10.94
CA TRP A 510 -12.52 -21.18 -10.92
C TRP A 510 -13.09 -21.79 -9.62
N PRO A 511 -12.51 -22.86 -9.03
CA PRO A 511 -12.98 -23.36 -7.74
C PRO A 511 -12.90 -22.34 -6.60
N ALA A 512 -11.85 -21.50 -6.57
CA ALA A 512 -11.71 -20.45 -5.56
C ALA A 512 -12.72 -19.32 -5.79
N ILE A 513 -12.89 -18.90 -7.06
CA ILE A 513 -13.88 -17.89 -7.45
C ILE A 513 -15.30 -18.31 -7.06
N LYS A 514 -15.67 -19.59 -7.27
CA LYS A 514 -16.98 -20.10 -6.87
C LYS A 514 -17.21 -20.04 -5.35
N ARG A 515 -16.18 -20.36 -4.55
CA ARG A 515 -16.27 -20.24 -3.08
C ARG A 515 -16.46 -18.79 -2.62
N ASP A 516 -15.85 -17.84 -3.33
CA ASP A 516 -16.04 -16.41 -3.05
C ASP A 516 -17.45 -15.93 -3.39
N ILE A 517 -18.00 -16.42 -4.50
CA ILE A 517 -19.42 -16.20 -4.86
C ILE A 517 -20.33 -16.78 -3.78
N ASP A 518 -20.08 -18.02 -3.34
CA ASP A 518 -20.87 -18.66 -2.29
C ASP A 518 -20.77 -17.89 -0.95
N TYR A 519 -19.58 -17.34 -0.63
CA TYR A 519 -19.39 -16.47 0.53
C TYR A 519 -20.21 -15.19 0.41
N GLY A 520 -20.14 -14.47 -0.72
CA GLY A 520 -20.96 -13.28 -0.95
C GLY A 520 -22.47 -13.56 -0.87
N LEU A 521 -22.91 -14.72 -1.37
CA LEU A 521 -24.30 -15.16 -1.30
C LEU A 521 -24.74 -15.60 0.11
N SER A 522 -23.81 -15.87 1.03
CA SER A 522 -24.15 -16.17 2.42
C SER A 522 -24.84 -14.99 3.14
N PHE A 523 -24.67 -13.78 2.61
CA PHE A 523 -25.33 -12.55 3.07
C PHE A 523 -26.71 -12.30 2.43
N LEU A 524 -27.20 -13.21 1.58
CA LEU A 524 -28.53 -13.12 0.98
C LEU A 524 -29.61 -13.43 2.01
N ASP A 525 -30.34 -12.41 2.42
CA ASP A 525 -31.51 -12.55 3.27
C ASP A 525 -32.69 -13.11 2.46
N GLN A 526 -33.13 -14.31 2.84
CA GLN A 526 -34.21 -15.04 2.18
C GLN A 526 -35.59 -14.36 2.34
N GLN A 527 -35.78 -13.49 3.33
CA GLN A 527 -37.05 -12.79 3.54
C GLN A 527 -37.18 -11.58 2.62
N THR A 528 -36.11 -10.80 2.48
CA THR A 528 -36.09 -9.59 1.68
C THR A 528 -35.71 -9.85 0.23
N GLY A 529 -34.93 -10.91 -0.03
CA GLY A 529 -34.32 -11.20 -1.33
C GLY A 529 -33.10 -10.32 -1.61
N LEU A 530 -32.54 -9.67 -0.59
CA LEU A 530 -31.45 -8.70 -0.72
C LEU A 530 -30.19 -9.18 0.02
N ILE A 531 -29.05 -8.75 -0.48
CA ILE A 531 -27.77 -8.85 0.23
C ILE A 531 -27.78 -7.83 1.38
N THR A 532 -27.56 -8.33 2.59
CA THR A 532 -27.51 -7.52 3.81
C THR A 532 -26.20 -7.82 4.53
N THR A 533 -25.35 -6.81 4.62
CA THR A 533 -23.99 -6.97 5.19
C THR A 533 -23.96 -6.51 6.65
N PRO A 534 -23.38 -7.30 7.57
CA PRO A 534 -23.11 -6.85 8.91
C PRO A 534 -21.84 -5.98 8.96
N ASN A 535 -21.70 -5.29 10.09
CA ASN A 535 -20.53 -4.52 10.54
C ASN A 535 -19.28 -4.58 9.64
N PHE A 536 -18.36 -5.51 9.85
CA PHE A 536 -17.02 -5.47 9.23
C PHE A 536 -17.06 -5.75 7.72
N GLU A 537 -18.01 -6.57 7.30
CA GLU A 537 -18.24 -6.96 5.93
C GLU A 537 -18.82 -5.82 5.08
N SER A 538 -19.41 -4.82 5.74
CA SER A 538 -20.01 -3.62 5.15
C SER A 538 -19.05 -2.42 5.01
N PHE A 539 -17.75 -2.61 5.26
CA PHE A 539 -16.75 -1.60 4.87
C PHE A 539 -16.68 -1.47 3.34
N ASP A 540 -16.13 -0.37 2.85
CA ASP A 540 -15.91 -0.12 1.42
C ASP A 540 -14.77 0.91 1.23
N PHE A 541 -14.56 1.39 0.00
CA PHE A 541 -13.54 2.38 -0.37
C PHE A 541 -13.54 3.65 0.50
N ASN A 542 -14.66 3.96 1.16
CA ASN A 542 -14.82 5.04 2.12
C ASN A 542 -14.51 4.61 3.56
N TYR A 543 -13.51 3.75 3.77
CA TYR A 543 -13.14 3.18 5.07
C TYR A 543 -12.98 4.20 6.21
N TYR A 544 -12.64 5.47 5.90
CA TYR A 544 -12.53 6.57 6.86
C TYR A 544 -13.87 6.98 7.49
N ASP A 545 -15.00 6.61 6.88
CA ASP A 545 -16.34 6.79 7.41
C ASP A 545 -16.79 5.63 8.32
N GLY A 546 -16.02 4.53 8.36
CA GLY A 546 -16.40 3.31 9.06
C GLY A 546 -17.40 2.44 8.28
N PRO A 547 -17.89 1.35 8.89
CA PRO A 547 -18.78 0.40 8.23
C PRO A 547 -20.15 1.01 7.97
N SER A 548 -20.88 0.50 6.97
CA SER A 548 -22.26 0.89 6.65
C SER A 548 -23.20 -0.33 6.64
N PRO A 549 -23.55 -0.90 7.81
CA PRO A 549 -24.30 -2.15 7.87
C PRO A 549 -25.71 -2.03 7.29
N GLY A 550 -26.21 -3.16 6.79
CA GLY A 550 -27.57 -3.28 6.29
C GLY A 550 -27.62 -3.51 4.78
N THR A 551 -28.72 -3.07 4.19
CA THR A 551 -29.05 -3.34 2.79
C THR A 551 -28.57 -2.20 1.89
N HIS A 552 -27.30 -2.29 1.50
CA HIS A 552 -26.64 -1.32 0.63
C HIS A 552 -26.94 -1.58 -0.85
N ILE A 553 -27.30 -0.55 -1.62
CA ILE A 553 -27.46 -0.68 -3.08
C ILE A 553 -26.16 -1.15 -3.75
N GLY A 554 -25.00 -0.66 -3.30
CA GLY A 554 -23.72 -1.08 -3.83
C GLY A 554 -23.42 -2.56 -3.59
N ALA A 555 -23.72 -3.10 -2.40
CA ALA A 555 -23.49 -4.52 -2.09
C ALA A 555 -24.38 -5.42 -2.95
N ASN A 556 -25.65 -5.07 -3.11
CA ASN A 556 -26.58 -5.83 -3.96
C ASN A 556 -26.15 -5.77 -5.43
N SER A 557 -25.80 -4.58 -5.92
CA SER A 557 -25.46 -4.37 -7.33
C SER A 557 -24.14 -5.04 -7.70
N ILE A 558 -23.11 -4.98 -6.85
CA ILE A 558 -21.82 -5.63 -7.12
C ILE A 558 -21.95 -7.16 -7.13
N VAL A 559 -22.77 -7.74 -6.25
CA VAL A 559 -23.07 -9.19 -6.24
C VAL A 559 -23.83 -9.59 -7.51
N VAL A 560 -24.86 -8.84 -7.92
CA VAL A 560 -25.60 -9.09 -9.17
C VAL A 560 -24.66 -9.02 -10.38
N TRP A 561 -23.75 -8.04 -10.39
CA TRP A 561 -22.77 -7.92 -11.46
C TRP A 561 -21.81 -9.12 -11.51
N ALA A 562 -21.27 -9.50 -10.35
CA ALA A 562 -20.41 -10.67 -10.22
C ALA A 562 -21.11 -11.95 -10.69
N LEU A 563 -22.37 -12.18 -10.31
CA LEU A 563 -23.15 -13.34 -10.77
C LEU A 563 -23.37 -13.36 -12.28
N ARG A 564 -23.62 -12.19 -12.90
CA ARG A 564 -23.80 -12.07 -14.35
C ARG A 564 -22.50 -12.38 -15.09
N ASN A 565 -21.38 -11.85 -14.61
CA ASN A 565 -20.05 -12.14 -15.15
C ASN A 565 -19.66 -13.61 -14.93
N ALA A 566 -19.94 -14.16 -13.75
CA ALA A 566 -19.73 -15.57 -13.43
C ALA A 566 -20.54 -16.49 -14.35
N ALA A 567 -21.78 -16.14 -14.71
CA ALA A 567 -22.56 -16.91 -15.66
C ALA A 567 -21.94 -16.98 -17.05
N LEU A 568 -21.34 -15.87 -17.53
CA LEU A 568 -20.63 -15.82 -18.81
C LEU A 568 -19.35 -16.67 -18.78
N ILE A 569 -18.62 -16.65 -17.66
CA ILE A 569 -17.46 -17.51 -17.44
C ILE A 569 -17.90 -18.99 -17.40
N SER A 570 -18.93 -19.32 -16.61
CA SER A 570 -19.46 -20.69 -16.51
C SER A 570 -19.86 -21.26 -17.87
N ASP A 571 -20.56 -20.49 -18.71
CA ASP A 571 -20.90 -20.93 -20.08
C ASP A 571 -19.65 -21.28 -20.89
N SER A 572 -18.61 -20.43 -20.82
CA SER A 572 -17.35 -20.65 -21.54
C SER A 572 -16.61 -21.89 -21.07
N LEU A 573 -16.65 -22.17 -19.76
CA LEU A 573 -16.01 -23.33 -19.16
C LEU A 573 -16.86 -24.62 -19.27
N GLY A 574 -18.12 -24.52 -19.72
CA GLY A 574 -19.07 -25.64 -19.69
C GLY A 574 -19.50 -26.05 -18.27
N ASP A 575 -19.42 -25.12 -17.31
CA ASP A 575 -19.81 -25.31 -15.91
C ASP A 575 -21.33 -25.16 -15.76
N SER A 576 -21.96 -26.07 -15.00
CA SER A 576 -23.41 -26.15 -14.89
C SER A 576 -24.06 -25.03 -14.05
N MET A 577 -23.27 -24.17 -13.39
CA MET A 577 -23.80 -23.11 -12.52
C MET A 577 -24.36 -21.91 -13.28
N ALA A 578 -24.09 -21.79 -14.58
CA ALA A 578 -24.41 -20.60 -15.35
C ALA A 578 -25.88 -20.18 -15.28
N SER A 579 -26.81 -21.14 -15.34
CA SER A 579 -28.25 -20.85 -15.21
C SER A 579 -28.63 -20.42 -13.80
N GLY A 580 -28.02 -21.04 -12.77
CA GLY A 580 -28.25 -20.70 -11.37
C GLY A 580 -27.79 -19.29 -11.03
N TYR A 581 -26.60 -18.89 -11.51
CA TYR A 581 -26.12 -17.53 -11.33
C TYR A 581 -27.04 -16.48 -11.97
N ARG A 582 -27.56 -16.74 -13.17
CA ARG A 582 -28.54 -15.87 -13.84
C ARG A 582 -29.84 -15.75 -13.05
N GLU A 583 -30.37 -16.87 -12.57
CA GLU A 583 -31.61 -16.90 -11.80
C GLU A 583 -31.47 -16.12 -10.49
N THR A 584 -30.40 -16.36 -9.73
CA THR A 584 -30.12 -15.64 -8.49
C THR A 584 -29.93 -14.14 -8.74
N ALA A 585 -29.17 -13.76 -9.76
CA ALA A 585 -28.99 -12.36 -10.13
C ALA A 585 -30.33 -11.66 -10.45
N ASN A 586 -31.21 -12.31 -11.20
CA ASN A 586 -32.53 -11.77 -11.55
C ASN A 586 -33.46 -11.66 -10.33
N ASN A 587 -33.36 -12.57 -9.37
CA ASN A 587 -34.13 -12.51 -8.13
C ASN A 587 -33.70 -11.33 -7.25
N ILE A 588 -32.39 -11.12 -7.09
CA ILE A 588 -31.84 -9.97 -6.34
C ILE A 588 -32.18 -8.67 -7.06
N GLU A 589 -32.01 -8.59 -8.38
CA GLU A 589 -32.40 -7.43 -9.19
C GLU A 589 -33.86 -7.03 -8.93
N LYS A 590 -34.77 -7.99 -8.97
CA LYS A 590 -36.19 -7.75 -8.73
C LYS A 590 -36.41 -7.15 -7.34
N ALA A 591 -35.79 -7.73 -6.30
CA ALA A 591 -35.90 -7.23 -4.94
C ALA A 591 -35.33 -5.80 -4.81
N VAL A 592 -34.20 -5.50 -5.46
CA VAL A 592 -33.58 -4.16 -5.46
C VAL A 592 -34.52 -3.14 -6.11
N ASN A 593 -35.07 -3.45 -7.28
CA ASN A 593 -36.00 -2.60 -8.00
C ASN A 593 -37.30 -2.34 -7.21
N GLU A 594 -37.79 -3.34 -6.46
CA GLU A 594 -39.00 -3.20 -5.65
C GLU A 594 -38.78 -2.44 -4.34
N ARG A 595 -37.60 -2.57 -3.71
CA ARG A 595 -37.38 -2.17 -2.31
C ARG A 595 -36.43 -1.00 -2.12
N LEU A 596 -35.42 -0.84 -2.98
CA LEU A 596 -34.37 0.16 -2.80
C LEU A 596 -34.54 1.39 -3.70
N PHE A 597 -35.37 1.30 -4.74
CA PHE A 597 -35.64 2.44 -5.62
C PHE A 597 -36.61 3.44 -4.97
N SER A 598 -36.28 4.73 -5.03
CA SER A 598 -37.16 5.80 -4.56
C SER A 598 -37.69 6.64 -5.73
N ASN A 599 -39.02 6.65 -5.90
CA ASN A 599 -39.69 7.49 -6.88
C ASN A 599 -39.52 8.99 -6.62
N SER A 600 -39.25 9.40 -5.38
CA SER A 600 -39.09 10.83 -5.04
C SER A 600 -37.73 11.38 -5.46
N THR A 601 -36.67 10.55 -5.42
CA THR A 601 -35.32 10.92 -5.82
C THR A 601 -35.02 10.50 -7.26
N GLY A 602 -35.73 9.51 -7.80
CA GLY A 602 -35.45 8.91 -9.11
C GLY A 602 -34.21 8.02 -9.11
N ALA A 603 -33.75 7.57 -7.94
CA ALA A 603 -32.53 6.81 -7.76
C ALA A 603 -32.70 5.71 -6.70
N TYR A 604 -31.74 4.78 -6.68
CA TYR A 604 -31.63 3.78 -5.64
C TYR A 604 -31.01 4.37 -4.38
N MET A 605 -31.59 4.02 -3.25
CA MET A 605 -31.24 4.61 -1.96
C MET A 605 -30.28 3.72 -1.17
N LEU A 606 -29.43 4.39 -0.42
CA LEU A 606 -28.66 3.86 0.69
C LEU A 606 -29.53 3.82 1.95
N PHE A 607 -29.41 2.75 2.72
CA PHE A 607 -30.11 2.57 4.00
C PHE A 607 -29.13 2.36 5.15
N GLU A 608 -29.44 2.94 6.31
CA GLU A 608 -28.87 2.59 7.62
C GLU A 608 -30.02 2.22 8.55
N ASP A 609 -29.99 1.03 9.17
CA ASP A 609 -31.06 0.51 10.04
C ASP A 609 -32.47 0.68 9.44
N ASP A 610 -32.67 0.22 8.20
CA ASP A 610 -33.91 0.33 7.41
C ASP A 610 -34.39 1.77 7.11
N THR A 611 -33.58 2.78 7.42
CA THR A 611 -33.88 4.19 7.13
C THR A 611 -33.11 4.66 5.90
N PRO A 612 -33.77 5.21 4.87
CA PRO A 612 -33.07 5.77 3.72
C PRO A 612 -32.30 7.03 4.14
N VAL A 613 -30.97 7.03 3.97
CA VAL A 613 -30.09 8.14 4.37
C VAL A 613 -29.58 8.97 3.20
N GLY A 614 -29.78 8.51 1.97
CA GLY A 614 -29.34 9.23 0.78
C GLY A 614 -29.11 8.31 -0.41
N MET A 615 -28.43 8.80 -1.43
CA MET A 615 -27.93 7.98 -2.53
C MET A 615 -26.41 7.88 -2.42
N SER A 616 -25.85 6.75 -2.85
CA SER A 616 -24.41 6.60 -3.11
C SER A 616 -24.15 6.62 -4.62
N GLN A 617 -23.07 7.28 -5.02
CA GLN A 617 -22.68 7.44 -6.42
C GLN A 617 -22.27 6.10 -7.04
N ASP A 618 -21.42 5.35 -6.33
CA ASP A 618 -20.94 4.04 -6.71
C ASP A 618 -22.11 3.05 -6.85
N GLY A 619 -23.02 3.02 -5.87
CA GLY A 619 -24.11 2.05 -5.82
C GLY A 619 -25.11 2.23 -6.96
N ASN A 620 -25.46 3.47 -7.28
CA ASN A 620 -26.30 3.77 -8.45
C ASN A 620 -25.57 3.50 -9.77
N SER A 621 -24.25 3.72 -9.82
CA SER A 621 -23.43 3.36 -10.98
C SER A 621 -23.40 1.83 -11.17
N TYR A 622 -23.18 1.06 -10.11
CA TYR A 622 -23.26 -0.41 -10.15
C TYR A 622 -24.65 -0.90 -10.51
N ALA A 623 -25.72 -0.24 -10.08
CA ALA A 623 -27.08 -0.63 -10.48
C ALA A 623 -27.26 -0.54 -12.00
N ILE A 624 -26.66 0.45 -12.67
CA ILE A 624 -26.65 0.56 -14.14
C ILE A 624 -25.75 -0.51 -14.75
N LEU A 625 -24.49 -0.62 -14.30
CA LEU A 625 -23.47 -1.49 -14.88
C LEU A 625 -23.78 -2.98 -14.70
N SER A 626 -24.39 -3.34 -13.58
CA SER A 626 -24.88 -4.69 -13.34
C SER A 626 -26.07 -5.03 -14.24
N GLY A 627 -26.82 -4.03 -14.72
CA GLY A 627 -28.05 -4.17 -15.51
C GLY A 627 -29.36 -4.03 -14.71
N ILE A 628 -29.31 -3.83 -13.39
CA ILE A 628 -30.50 -3.66 -12.54
C ILE A 628 -31.37 -2.48 -12.98
N ALA A 629 -30.74 -1.33 -13.24
CA ALA A 629 -31.40 -0.09 -13.67
C ALA A 629 -31.78 -0.09 -15.16
N SER A 630 -31.33 -1.10 -15.90
CA SER A 630 -31.62 -1.30 -17.33
C SER A 630 -32.60 -2.45 -17.57
N ALA A 631 -33.02 -3.14 -16.51
CA ALA A 631 -33.99 -4.22 -16.58
C ALA A 631 -35.32 -3.71 -17.15
N SER A 632 -36.03 -4.56 -17.89
CA SER A 632 -37.37 -4.20 -18.40
C SER A 632 -38.39 -3.94 -17.29
N SER A 633 -38.12 -4.43 -16.08
CA SER A 633 -38.89 -4.21 -14.85
C SER A 633 -38.37 -3.03 -14.01
N ALA A 634 -37.29 -2.36 -14.42
CA ALA A 634 -36.72 -1.25 -13.65
C ALA A 634 -37.74 -0.10 -13.51
N PRO A 635 -37.89 0.51 -12.32
CA PRO A 635 -38.85 1.60 -12.11
C PRO A 635 -38.50 2.90 -12.87
N SER A 636 -37.26 3.03 -13.33
CA SER A 636 -36.79 4.17 -14.14
C SER A 636 -35.72 3.71 -15.13
N SER A 637 -35.44 4.54 -16.14
CA SER A 637 -34.34 4.27 -17.07
C SER A 637 -32.98 4.60 -16.45
N ALA A 638 -31.92 3.89 -16.85
CA ALA A 638 -30.53 4.21 -16.49
C ALA A 638 -30.18 5.71 -16.68
N GLY A 639 -30.61 6.32 -17.80
CA GLY A 639 -30.38 7.75 -18.03
C GLY A 639 -31.04 8.69 -17.00
N ALA A 640 -32.19 8.29 -16.43
CA ALA A 640 -32.85 9.05 -15.36
C ALA A 640 -32.12 8.90 -14.02
N VAL A 641 -31.55 7.72 -13.75
CA VAL A 641 -30.68 7.50 -12.58
C VAL A 641 -29.41 8.36 -12.67
N ILE A 642 -28.78 8.44 -13.85
CA ILE A 642 -27.67 9.38 -14.11
C ILE A 642 -28.09 10.82 -13.83
N GLU A 643 -29.26 11.24 -14.31
CA GLU A 643 -29.79 12.59 -14.06
C GLU A 643 -30.05 12.85 -12.56
N ALA A 644 -30.54 11.87 -11.81
CA ALA A 644 -30.75 11.97 -10.37
C ALA A 644 -29.44 12.13 -9.58
N MET A 645 -28.37 11.45 -9.99
CA MET A 645 -27.05 11.58 -9.38
C MET A 645 -26.44 12.99 -9.50
N ARG A 646 -26.97 13.87 -10.36
CA ARG A 646 -26.55 15.28 -10.40
C ARG A 646 -26.81 16.04 -9.10
N SER A 647 -27.69 15.54 -8.24
CA SER A 647 -27.90 16.07 -6.89
C SER A 647 -26.64 15.97 -6.01
N LEU A 648 -25.69 15.11 -6.36
CA LEU A 648 -24.40 14.94 -5.68
C LEU A 648 -23.35 15.97 -6.15
N ASN A 649 -23.61 16.71 -7.22
CA ASN A 649 -22.59 17.53 -7.89
C ASN A 649 -22.09 18.69 -7.03
N THR A 650 -20.77 18.85 -7.04
CA THR A 650 -20.05 20.03 -6.59
C THR A 650 -19.26 20.64 -7.78
N PRO A 651 -18.64 21.82 -7.64
CA PRO A 651 -17.73 22.36 -8.65
C PRO A 651 -16.49 21.49 -8.95
N PHE A 652 -16.25 20.44 -8.13
CA PHE A 652 -15.10 19.53 -8.20
C PHE A 652 -15.49 18.09 -8.52
N GLY A 653 -16.79 17.83 -8.74
CA GLY A 653 -17.32 16.51 -9.07
C GLY A 653 -18.45 16.07 -8.12
N PRO A 654 -19.10 14.93 -8.40
CA PRO A 654 -20.13 14.38 -7.54
C PRO A 654 -19.54 13.86 -6.23
N LEU A 655 -20.17 14.18 -5.10
CA LEU A 655 -19.85 13.54 -3.83
C LEU A 655 -20.13 12.04 -3.91
N SER A 656 -19.29 11.23 -3.26
CA SER A 656 -19.48 9.76 -3.20
C SER A 656 -20.84 9.39 -2.58
N PHE A 657 -21.32 10.21 -1.64
CA PHE A 657 -22.59 10.03 -0.95
C PHE A 657 -23.34 11.35 -0.81
N ALA A 658 -24.67 11.28 -0.76
CA ALA A 658 -25.51 12.45 -0.54
C ALA A 658 -25.19 13.13 0.80
N ASN A 659 -25.29 14.46 0.84
CA ASN A 659 -25.06 15.29 2.03
C ASN A 659 -26.08 15.06 3.16
N THR A 660 -27.15 14.32 2.91
CA THR A 660 -28.12 13.88 3.91
C THR A 660 -27.62 12.70 4.73
N SER A 661 -26.57 12.00 4.27
CA SER A 661 -25.92 10.92 5.00
C SER A 661 -24.92 11.46 6.02
N ARG A 662 -24.41 10.58 6.89
CA ARG A 662 -23.34 10.92 7.85
C ARG A 662 -21.95 10.99 7.21
N PHE A 663 -21.81 10.67 5.93
CA PHE A 663 -20.54 10.51 5.26
C PHE A 663 -19.87 11.83 4.91
N LEU A 664 -18.54 11.82 4.90
CA LEU A 664 -17.76 13.02 4.61
C LEU A 664 -17.97 13.50 3.16
N PRO A 665 -17.96 14.83 2.91
CA PRO A 665 -18.17 15.40 1.58
C PRO A 665 -16.91 15.26 0.71
N ILE A 666 -16.62 14.02 0.31
CA ILE A 666 -15.46 13.63 -0.51
C ILE A 666 -15.95 13.22 -1.90
N VAL A 667 -15.23 13.67 -2.92
CA VAL A 667 -15.35 13.17 -4.28
C VAL A 667 -14.29 12.07 -4.44
N SER A 668 -14.74 10.86 -4.75
CA SER A 668 -13.84 9.73 -5.00
C SER A 668 -13.71 9.45 -6.50
N PRO A 669 -12.50 9.54 -7.09
CA PRO A 669 -12.23 9.05 -8.43
C PRO A 669 -12.60 7.57 -8.66
N TYR A 670 -12.64 6.73 -7.61
CA TYR A 670 -13.17 5.36 -7.68
C TYR A 670 -14.66 5.37 -8.05
N ALA A 671 -15.51 5.97 -7.19
CA ALA A 671 -16.96 6.05 -7.43
C ALA A 671 -17.28 6.83 -8.72
N SER A 672 -16.50 7.87 -9.00
CA SER A 672 -16.64 8.69 -10.21
C SER A 672 -16.23 7.97 -11.49
N GLY A 673 -15.23 7.08 -11.45
CA GLY A 673 -14.86 6.24 -12.58
C GLY A 673 -15.98 5.26 -12.96
N PHE A 674 -16.69 4.71 -11.97
CA PHE A 674 -17.89 3.93 -12.24
C PHE A 674 -19.07 4.79 -12.74
N HIS A 675 -19.22 6.02 -12.25
CA HIS A 675 -20.25 6.94 -12.76
C HIS A 675 -20.00 7.31 -14.23
N THR A 676 -18.78 7.63 -14.63
CA THR A 676 -18.46 7.89 -16.05
C THR A 676 -18.70 6.66 -16.92
N TRP A 677 -18.38 5.46 -16.43
CA TRP A 677 -18.72 4.21 -17.12
C TRP A 677 -20.24 4.04 -17.26
N ALA A 678 -20.99 4.16 -16.17
CA ALA A 678 -22.44 4.04 -16.18
C ALA A 678 -23.11 5.06 -17.11
N ALA A 679 -22.56 6.27 -17.21
CA ALA A 679 -23.03 7.30 -18.13
C ALA A 679 -22.84 6.88 -19.61
N PHE A 680 -21.69 6.32 -19.99
CA PHE A 680 -21.49 5.76 -21.33
C PHE A 680 -22.45 4.60 -21.63
N GLU A 681 -22.61 3.65 -20.69
CA GLU A 681 -23.53 2.52 -20.87
C GLU A 681 -25.01 2.96 -20.94
N ALA A 682 -25.35 4.09 -20.32
CA ALA A 682 -26.67 4.71 -20.43
C ALA A 682 -26.85 5.58 -21.69
N GLY A 683 -25.86 5.65 -22.59
CA GLY A 683 -25.87 6.49 -23.79
C GLY A 683 -25.83 7.99 -23.49
N LYS A 684 -25.23 8.38 -22.37
CA LYS A 684 -25.08 9.77 -21.89
C LYS A 684 -23.62 10.23 -22.05
N ASP A 685 -23.06 10.07 -23.26
CA ASP A 685 -21.64 10.32 -23.55
C ASP A 685 -21.19 11.73 -23.18
N ASP A 686 -22.00 12.75 -23.49
CA ASP A 686 -21.70 14.15 -23.12
C ASP A 686 -21.61 14.35 -21.60
N GLU A 687 -22.45 13.65 -20.82
CA GLU A 687 -22.39 13.67 -19.36
C GLU A 687 -21.10 13.02 -18.87
N ALA A 688 -20.72 11.86 -19.44
CA ALA A 688 -19.49 11.16 -19.09
C ALA A 688 -18.26 12.05 -19.30
N ILE A 689 -18.17 12.72 -20.46
CA ILE A 689 -17.07 13.64 -20.77
C ILE A 689 -17.10 14.89 -19.86
N SER A 690 -18.28 15.42 -19.55
CA SER A 690 -18.43 16.55 -18.62
C SER A 690 -17.96 16.19 -17.19
N LEU A 691 -18.30 15.00 -16.72
CA LEU A 691 -17.83 14.46 -15.44
C LEU A 691 -16.31 14.32 -15.44
N MET A 692 -15.72 13.73 -16.49
CA MET A 692 -14.26 13.61 -16.63
C MET A 692 -13.57 14.98 -16.49
N ARG A 693 -14.07 16.00 -17.17
CA ARG A 693 -13.53 17.37 -17.09
C ARG A 693 -13.71 18.00 -15.71
N THR A 694 -14.76 17.66 -14.99
CA THR A 694 -15.02 18.28 -13.68
C THR A 694 -14.13 17.67 -12.60
N ILE A 695 -14.01 16.34 -12.59
CA ILE A 695 -13.34 15.58 -11.53
C ILE A 695 -11.81 15.61 -11.68
N TRP A 696 -11.28 15.50 -12.90
CA TRP A 696 -9.84 15.38 -13.13
C TRP A 696 -9.13 16.68 -13.54
N LYS A 697 -9.84 17.82 -13.69
CA LYS A 697 -9.20 19.09 -14.10
C LYS A 697 -8.02 19.49 -13.21
N ASN A 698 -8.17 19.35 -11.89
CA ASN A 698 -7.15 19.76 -10.92
C ASN A 698 -5.93 18.83 -10.93
N GLN A 699 -6.13 17.58 -11.35
CA GLN A 699 -5.09 16.56 -11.39
C GLN A 699 -4.21 16.72 -12.65
N THR A 700 -4.80 17.22 -13.73
CA THR A 700 -4.15 17.43 -15.03
C THR A 700 -3.61 18.84 -15.21
N ASP A 701 -4.15 19.85 -14.53
CA ASP A 701 -3.62 21.22 -14.60
C ASP A 701 -2.22 21.33 -13.99
N VAL A 702 -1.20 21.47 -14.84
CA VAL A 702 0.22 21.62 -14.45
C VAL A 702 0.50 22.84 -13.56
N ASN A 703 -0.41 23.83 -13.53
CA ASN A 703 -0.29 25.01 -12.67
C ASN A 703 -0.98 24.81 -11.31
N ASN A 704 -1.71 23.72 -11.13
CA ASN A 704 -2.32 23.40 -9.85
C ASN A 704 -1.21 23.10 -8.82
N PRO A 705 -1.23 23.71 -7.62
CA PRO A 705 -0.21 23.48 -6.60
C PRO A 705 -0.15 22.02 -6.10
N TRP A 706 -1.21 21.25 -6.33
CA TRP A 706 -1.31 19.83 -5.99
C TRP A 706 -1.04 18.90 -7.18
N HIS A 707 -0.67 19.43 -8.35
CA HIS A 707 -0.40 18.61 -9.52
C HIS A 707 0.71 17.60 -9.25
N THR A 708 0.46 16.33 -9.56
CA THR A 708 1.45 15.25 -9.43
C THR A 708 1.75 14.57 -10.77
N GLY A 709 1.04 14.94 -11.85
CA GLY A 709 1.08 14.23 -13.13
C GLY A 709 0.47 12.82 -13.06
N MET A 710 -0.36 12.55 -12.06
CA MET A 710 -0.98 11.25 -11.79
C MET A 710 -2.43 11.43 -11.31
N THR A 711 -3.20 10.35 -11.28
CA THR A 711 -4.57 10.35 -10.75
C THR A 711 -4.60 10.18 -9.24
N TRP A 712 -5.53 10.85 -8.55
CA TRP A 712 -5.56 10.93 -7.08
C TRP A 712 -6.48 9.89 -6.43
N GLU A 713 -6.23 9.61 -5.16
CA GLU A 713 -7.04 8.71 -4.33
C GLU A 713 -8.38 9.35 -3.93
N PHE A 714 -8.34 10.55 -3.34
CA PHE A 714 -9.52 11.27 -2.85
C PHE A 714 -9.42 12.78 -3.07
N ILE A 715 -10.56 13.42 -3.31
CA ILE A 715 -10.66 14.87 -3.51
C ILE A 715 -11.61 15.44 -2.44
N ASN A 716 -11.20 16.53 -1.81
CA ASN A 716 -12.10 17.30 -0.94
C ASN A 716 -13.19 17.94 -1.81
N GLY A 717 -14.45 17.53 -1.62
CA GLY A 717 -15.58 18.00 -2.43
C GLY A 717 -15.92 19.49 -2.25
N THR A 718 -15.31 20.17 -1.28
CA THR A 718 -15.48 21.61 -1.03
C THR A 718 -14.36 22.46 -1.61
N THR A 719 -13.11 21.97 -1.64
CA THR A 719 -11.95 22.76 -2.08
C THR A 719 -11.34 22.29 -3.39
N GLY A 720 -11.59 21.05 -3.80
CA GLY A 720 -10.96 20.43 -4.98
C GLY A 720 -9.52 20.00 -4.76
N GLU A 721 -9.00 20.11 -3.54
CA GLU A 721 -7.66 19.68 -3.15
C GLU A 721 -7.66 18.17 -2.84
N PRO A 722 -6.50 17.49 -2.85
CA PRO A 722 -6.42 16.14 -2.33
C PRO A 722 -6.92 16.10 -0.88
N TYR A 723 -7.83 15.17 -0.57
CA TYR A 723 -8.28 14.99 0.81
C TYR A 723 -7.14 14.35 1.62
N ARG A 724 -6.82 14.89 2.80
CA ARG A 724 -5.69 14.43 3.66
C ARG A 724 -4.39 14.21 2.86
N PRO A 725 -3.79 15.25 2.24
CA PRO A 725 -2.64 15.10 1.32
C PRO A 725 -1.40 14.46 1.96
N ASN A 726 -1.23 14.60 3.28
CA ASN A 726 -0.16 13.95 4.04
C ASN A 726 -0.37 12.44 4.24
N PHE A 727 -1.54 11.92 3.88
CA PHE A 727 -1.87 10.51 4.00
C PHE A 727 -2.26 9.95 2.62
N SER A 728 -3.28 10.52 1.98
CA SER A 728 -3.84 10.06 0.72
C SER A 728 -2.83 10.01 -0.42
N SER A 729 -2.95 9.00 -1.26
CA SER A 729 -2.13 8.84 -2.45
C SER A 729 -2.57 9.83 -3.53
N GLN A 730 -1.59 10.48 -4.14
CA GLN A 730 -1.79 11.34 -5.31
C GLN A 730 -1.25 10.66 -6.58
N ALA A 731 -1.06 9.34 -6.53
CA ALA A 731 -0.81 8.44 -7.65
C ALA A 731 -1.50 7.10 -7.39
N HIS A 732 -2.81 7.06 -7.59
CA HIS A 732 -3.69 5.95 -7.25
C HIS A 732 -4.39 5.38 -8.49
N GLY A 733 -4.27 4.06 -8.66
CA GLY A 733 -4.73 3.31 -9.83
C GLY A 733 -6.23 3.46 -10.06
N TRP A 734 -7.04 3.46 -8.99
CA TRP A 734 -8.50 3.58 -9.13
C TRP A 734 -8.98 4.88 -9.78
N GLY A 735 -8.11 5.90 -9.88
CA GLY A 735 -8.43 7.18 -10.50
C GLY A 735 -8.19 7.17 -12.00
N SER A 736 -7.65 6.08 -12.55
CA SER A 736 -7.18 5.99 -13.93
C SER A 736 -8.24 5.60 -14.95
N ALA A 737 -9.50 5.39 -14.52
CA ALA A 737 -10.61 4.94 -15.34
C ALA A 737 -10.79 5.69 -16.68
N PRO A 738 -10.60 7.03 -16.76
CA PRO A 738 -10.70 7.74 -18.03
C PRO A 738 -9.81 7.18 -19.15
N THR A 739 -8.65 6.59 -18.82
CA THR A 739 -7.73 6.02 -19.80
C THR A 739 -8.39 4.93 -20.64
N TRP A 740 -8.93 3.90 -19.99
CA TRP A 740 -9.56 2.80 -20.72
C TRP A 740 -10.91 3.21 -21.29
N GLN A 741 -11.65 4.09 -20.60
CA GLN A 741 -12.96 4.54 -21.07
C GLN A 741 -12.88 5.39 -22.33
N LEU A 742 -11.86 6.25 -22.46
CA LEU A 742 -11.63 7.01 -23.69
C LEU A 742 -11.24 6.08 -24.85
N SER A 743 -10.41 5.06 -24.61
CA SER A 743 -10.09 4.04 -25.63
C SER A 743 -11.32 3.22 -26.04
N GLN A 744 -12.17 2.86 -25.08
CA GLN A 744 -13.32 2.00 -25.31
C GLN A 744 -14.51 2.74 -25.94
N TYR A 745 -14.93 3.86 -25.34
CA TYR A 745 -16.19 4.53 -25.71
C TYR A 745 -16.00 5.68 -26.68
N VAL A 746 -14.87 6.41 -26.59
CA VAL A 746 -14.63 7.56 -27.48
C VAL A 746 -13.93 7.13 -28.76
N LEU A 747 -12.85 6.35 -28.63
CA LEU A 747 -12.18 5.76 -29.79
C LEU A 747 -12.98 4.58 -30.37
N GLY A 748 -13.75 3.86 -29.54
CA GLY A 748 -14.64 2.79 -29.99
C GLY A 748 -13.98 1.41 -30.11
N VAL A 749 -12.86 1.17 -29.41
CA VAL A 749 -12.11 -0.09 -29.50
C VAL A 749 -12.30 -0.90 -28.22
N ALA A 750 -12.92 -2.07 -28.33
CA ALA A 750 -13.12 -3.00 -27.22
C ALA A 750 -13.23 -4.45 -27.77
N PRO A 751 -12.94 -5.48 -26.96
CA PRO A 751 -13.17 -6.86 -27.37
C PRO A 751 -14.67 -7.11 -27.50
N ALA A 752 -15.15 -7.42 -28.71
CA ALA A 752 -16.55 -7.83 -28.91
C ALA A 752 -16.76 -9.29 -28.51
N THR A 753 -15.72 -10.11 -28.67
CA THR A 753 -15.63 -11.45 -28.10
C THR A 753 -14.30 -11.63 -27.35
N PRO A 754 -14.24 -12.58 -26.40
CA PRO A 754 -13.06 -12.83 -25.58
C PRO A 754 -11.77 -12.98 -26.39
N GLY A 755 -10.68 -12.37 -25.90
CA GLY A 755 -9.35 -12.42 -26.49
C GLY A 755 -9.18 -11.57 -27.75
N TYR A 756 -10.02 -10.55 -27.97
CA TYR A 756 -10.09 -9.79 -29.23
C TYR A 756 -10.22 -10.70 -30.47
N SER A 757 -10.95 -11.82 -30.31
CA SER A 757 -11.21 -12.74 -31.43
C SER A 757 -12.15 -12.13 -32.47
N THR A 758 -12.98 -11.15 -32.07
CA THR A 758 -13.67 -10.19 -32.95
C THR A 758 -13.70 -8.81 -32.33
#